data_AF-A0A812HL09-F1
#
_entry.id   AF-A0A812HL09-F1
#
_cell.length_a   1.000
_cell.length_b   1.000
_cell.length_c   1.000
_cell.angle_alpha   90.00
_cell.angle_beta   90.00
_cell.angle_gamma   90.00
#
_symmetry.space_group_name_H-M   'P 1'
#
loop_
_entity.id
_entity.type
_entity.pdbx_description
1 polymer ?
#
loop_
_entity_poly.entity_id
_entity_poly.type
_entity_poly.pdbx_seq_one_letter_code
_entity_poly.pdbx_strand_id
1 'polypeptide(L)'
;MLDPVLDKQIIKKGKNLYINVSDQNMDYKENFTLYFTSRLPNPHFSPELSAKATVIDFTVTLKGLEQQLLGKLIGMEMKSLEDTLAALEEDVTNNTKSLQLLDKQLLERLSNSQGNLLEDTELIEVLANTKAKAKEVEGKLKEADERKIEINEKREQFRPVATRGSIMYFNMTDMTNVVNPITNQCSGWMYNCSLLQFLEQFEISVRNSEKCQPTSKRVDKIIHFLTYQVYRYMNRGLYERDKMLFKLLVTLKIMLVASQITSGDVSMLLKAGSSLDSKAERPNPFGKWLPDKVWLNVIALSRQPFGMDQIVFFREIQDFMQRNEAAWRKWYDENEPEGVPIPDYDERINMDRTLGPFLRLVVVRCMREDRTTISCNQFIEAMLDSRFTAPVTDGIADIYEESMARKPVLYLLTAGSDPTFSIDELAKKKKKYPTDKVSMGEGQEKVAREKNNAAFVTGGWVILQNSHLGIGYMCELEDVLLKTPEIDEAFRLWITCEITLRFPIGLLQIAIKVTLEPPAGLKAGLYRTYSTMVSQELLDKIDLPQWRTLVFVQAFLHSIVQERRKFGPIGWCIPYEYNNSDLDACLLFLEKHVSTTIMAGSPISWVTVQYMVAEAQYGGRITDDLDRELFNTYAAKWFCDDIWKPSFTFNNYPSDYNYKIPEGLDISQFKEAIDTIPAVDSPLIFGLHTNADLTYRMKEAAEMITTIIETQPKDSGASGGKSTDEIVKDLCLDLLTKMPPDFVEEIFRVQIQKLKGPPATPDKGFAAPLNIFLFQELQRLQNIIAIVRTNLRSVAAAIDGTVVMTTELMEDLGYLFDARVPRGWTNDPSGAEISWLMPNLGGWFTGLTERQAMLNNWLENGRGVMKAYWLTGFTNAQGFLTGMRQEVTRQHKKDQWALDEVISHTEVLPYDMERIREVPEEGQNIWGLFIEGGRWSRQDNRIEESEPKKLFTSMPAIFVTATTARDLKAMGLNYGPHGPYNTAVYKYPKRNDRYLIFRMMLRTELHPYHWKLRGVCLVAQTE
;
A
#
# COMPACT_ATOMS: atom_id res chain seq x y z
N MET A 1 24.68 -23.27 27.23
CA MET A 1 24.68 -24.74 26.95
C MET A 1 25.72 -25.10 25.91
N LEU A 2 25.79 -24.38 24.78
CA LEU A 2 26.79 -24.61 23.72
C LEU A 2 28.14 -23.94 23.99
N ASP A 3 28.24 -23.04 24.99
CA ASP A 3 29.47 -22.29 25.28
C ASP A 3 30.71 -23.18 25.51
N PRO A 4 30.65 -24.30 26.26
CA PRO A 4 31.81 -25.19 26.42
C PRO A 4 32.26 -25.84 25.11
N VAL A 5 31.34 -26.03 24.16
CA VAL A 5 31.62 -26.57 22.82
C VAL A 5 32.25 -25.50 21.93
N LEU A 6 31.71 -24.29 21.95
CA LEU A 6 32.21 -23.14 21.18
C LEU A 6 33.59 -22.68 21.66
N ASP A 7 33.81 -22.66 22.98
CA ASP A 7 35.07 -22.28 23.62
C ASP A 7 36.11 -23.43 23.59
N LYS A 8 35.76 -24.57 22.98
CA LYS A 8 36.61 -25.78 22.88
C LYS A 8 37.19 -26.20 24.24
N GLN A 9 36.36 -26.29 25.27
CA GLN A 9 36.76 -26.72 26.62
C GLN A 9 37.01 -28.24 26.67
N ILE A 10 38.04 -28.70 25.95
CA ILE A 10 38.37 -30.12 25.79
C ILE A 10 39.12 -30.61 27.05
N ILE A 11 38.55 -31.60 27.72
CA ILE A 11 39.11 -32.25 28.90
C ILE A 11 39.71 -33.59 28.46
N LYS A 12 41.04 -33.71 28.56
CA LYS A 12 41.74 -34.97 28.28
C LYS A 12 41.73 -35.88 29.51
N LYS A 13 41.02 -37.02 29.44
CA LYS A 13 41.09 -38.08 30.47
C LYS A 13 41.61 -39.37 29.83
N GLY A 14 42.90 -39.67 30.06
CA GLY A 14 43.57 -40.82 29.45
C GLY A 14 43.86 -40.62 27.96
N LYS A 15 43.44 -41.57 27.11
CA LYS A 15 43.54 -41.50 25.64
C LYS A 15 42.35 -40.81 24.97
N ASN A 16 41.21 -40.68 25.66
CA ASN A 16 40.01 -40.09 25.10
C ASN A 16 39.90 -38.61 25.48
N LEU A 17 39.40 -37.82 24.54
CA LEU A 17 39.09 -36.40 24.71
C LEU A 17 37.59 -36.29 25.06
N TYR A 18 37.25 -35.47 26.04
CA TYR A 18 35.86 -35.24 26.46
C TYR A 18 35.54 -33.74 26.39
N ILE A 19 34.28 -33.40 26.17
CA ILE A 19 33.74 -32.04 26.35
C ILE A 19 32.54 -32.14 27.28
N ASN A 20 32.41 -31.18 28.20
CA ASN A 20 31.27 -31.09 29.10
C ASN A 20 30.12 -30.34 28.41
N VAL A 21 29.03 -31.04 28.08
CA VAL A 21 27.82 -30.45 27.49
C VAL A 21 26.67 -30.64 28.47
N SER A 22 26.14 -29.54 29.00
CA SER A 22 24.99 -29.58 29.93
C SER A 22 25.17 -30.55 31.11
N ASP A 23 26.34 -30.46 31.76
CA ASP A 23 26.77 -31.29 32.90
C ASP A 23 27.02 -32.77 32.60
N GLN A 24 27.04 -33.16 31.32
CA GLN A 24 27.44 -34.50 30.86
C GLN A 24 28.78 -34.45 30.11
N ASN A 25 29.69 -35.35 30.48
CA ASN A 25 30.94 -35.55 29.74
C ASN A 25 30.66 -36.39 28.49
N MET A 26 30.74 -35.78 27.31
CA MET A 26 30.60 -36.45 26.02
C MET A 26 31.98 -36.66 25.36
N ASP A 27 32.15 -37.77 24.64
CA ASP A 27 33.38 -38.05 23.88
C ASP A 27 33.56 -37.06 22.72
N TYR A 28 34.72 -36.43 22.63
CA TYR A 28 35.10 -35.53 21.55
C TYR A 28 35.91 -36.25 20.47
N LYS A 29 35.49 -36.12 19.20
CA LYS A 29 36.21 -36.61 18.02
C LYS A 29 36.75 -35.44 17.21
N GLU A 30 38.02 -35.49 16.80
CA GLU A 30 38.65 -34.43 16.00
C GLU A 30 38.01 -34.26 14.60
N ASN A 31 37.39 -35.32 14.05
CA ASN A 31 36.69 -35.25 12.76
C ASN A 31 35.27 -34.63 12.86
N PHE A 32 34.79 -34.32 14.06
CA PHE A 32 33.48 -33.70 14.22
C PHE A 32 33.54 -32.21 13.87
N THR A 33 32.65 -31.77 12.98
CA THR A 33 32.48 -30.36 12.62
C THR A 33 31.03 -29.96 12.84
N LEU A 34 30.83 -28.76 13.38
CA LEU A 34 29.52 -28.20 13.68
C LEU A 34 29.29 -26.98 12.78
N TYR A 35 28.18 -27.00 12.04
CA TYR A 35 27.74 -25.89 11.19
C TYR A 35 26.44 -25.31 11.72
N PHE A 36 26.36 -23.99 11.81
CA PHE A 36 25.14 -23.28 12.13
C PHE A 36 24.60 -22.62 10.86
N THR A 37 23.31 -22.82 10.59
CA THR A 37 22.63 -22.19 9.46
C THR A 37 21.48 -21.33 9.99
N SER A 38 21.46 -20.05 9.62
CA SER A 38 20.33 -19.15 9.90
C SER A 38 19.55 -18.90 8.63
N ARG A 39 18.22 -18.84 8.74
CA ARG A 39 17.33 -18.39 7.66
C ARG A 39 17.07 -16.87 7.70
N LEU A 40 17.52 -16.19 8.75
CA LEU A 40 17.38 -14.74 8.88
C LEU A 40 18.35 -14.04 7.93
N PRO A 41 17.90 -13.05 7.13
CA PRO A 41 18.78 -12.35 6.18
C PRO A 41 19.89 -11.55 6.87
N ASN A 42 19.61 -10.91 8.01
CA ASN A 42 20.58 -10.12 8.78
C ASN A 42 20.43 -10.39 10.29
N PRO A 43 20.96 -11.52 10.79
CA PRO A 43 20.93 -11.83 12.21
C PRO A 43 21.90 -10.93 13.00
N HIS A 44 21.42 -10.31 14.07
CA HIS A 44 22.30 -9.60 15.01
C HIS A 44 23.01 -10.60 15.92
N PHE A 45 24.33 -10.64 15.80
CA PHE A 45 25.19 -11.43 16.68
C PHE A 45 25.82 -10.54 17.75
N SER A 46 25.88 -11.01 18.99
CA SER A 46 26.64 -10.32 20.03
C SER A 46 28.14 -10.36 19.68
N PRO A 47 28.93 -9.34 20.10
CA PRO A 47 30.37 -9.36 19.89
C PRO A 47 31.04 -10.62 20.45
N GLU A 48 30.53 -11.16 21.55
CA GLU A 48 31.01 -12.40 22.16
C GLU A 48 30.80 -13.62 21.25
N LEU A 49 29.64 -13.74 20.60
CA LEU A 49 29.36 -14.86 19.69
C LEU A 49 30.18 -14.74 18.39
N SER A 50 30.31 -13.52 17.87
CA SER A 50 31.10 -13.25 16.66
C SER A 50 32.60 -13.46 16.86
N ALA A 51 33.10 -13.39 18.10
CA ALA A 51 34.48 -13.74 18.43
C ALA A 51 34.70 -15.26 18.50
N LYS A 52 33.66 -16.03 18.86
CA LYS A 52 33.74 -17.49 19.06
C LYS A 52 33.49 -18.30 17.79
N ALA A 53 32.69 -17.77 16.86
CA ALA A 53 32.32 -18.46 15.63
C ALA A 53 32.62 -17.59 14.40
N THR A 54 33.13 -18.23 13.34
CA THR A 54 33.31 -17.58 12.04
C THR A 54 31.97 -17.46 11.33
N VAL A 55 31.56 -16.24 11.00
CA VAL A 55 30.36 -15.97 10.21
C VAL A 55 30.72 -16.03 8.72
N ILE A 56 29.99 -16.83 7.96
CA ILE A 56 30.10 -16.90 6.49
C ILE A 56 28.82 -16.34 5.91
N ASP A 57 28.96 -15.32 5.08
CA ASP A 57 27.84 -14.72 4.37
C ASP A 57 27.50 -15.57 3.12
N PHE A 58 26.30 -16.12 3.12
CA PHE A 58 25.72 -16.88 1.99
C PHE A 58 24.68 -16.06 1.21
N THR A 59 24.59 -14.75 1.45
CA THR A 59 23.67 -13.90 0.69
C THR A 59 24.05 -13.89 -0.79
N VAL A 60 23.03 -14.07 -1.63
CA VAL A 60 23.20 -14.04 -3.08
C VAL A 60 23.43 -12.58 -3.48
N THR A 61 24.56 -12.30 -4.13
CA THR A 61 24.86 -10.97 -4.67
C THR A 61 24.47 -10.87 -6.15
N LEU A 62 24.19 -9.65 -6.62
CA LEU A 62 23.86 -9.36 -8.03
C LEU A 62 24.87 -9.98 -9.01
N LYS A 63 26.18 -9.77 -8.75
CA LYS A 63 27.27 -10.31 -9.57
C LYS A 63 27.41 -11.83 -9.43
N GLY A 64 27.21 -12.37 -8.23
CA GLY A 64 27.28 -13.81 -7.99
C GLY A 64 26.21 -14.56 -8.77
N LEU A 65 24.96 -14.08 -8.72
CA LEU A 65 23.86 -14.68 -9.47
C LEU A 65 24.00 -14.47 -10.98
N GLU A 66 24.46 -13.30 -11.42
CA GLU A 66 24.76 -13.04 -12.83
C GLU A 66 25.73 -14.09 -13.38
N GLN A 67 26.83 -14.38 -12.67
CA GLN A 67 27.80 -15.38 -13.10
C GLN A 67 27.19 -16.79 -13.15
N GLN A 68 26.34 -17.14 -12.19
CA GLN A 68 25.63 -18.42 -12.15
C GLN A 68 24.66 -18.57 -13.34
N LEU A 69 23.87 -17.53 -13.63
CA LEU A 69 22.94 -17.51 -14.75
C LEU A 69 23.66 -17.56 -16.10
N LEU A 70 24.81 -16.89 -16.21
CA LEU A 70 25.64 -16.93 -17.40
C LEU A 70 26.11 -18.35 -17.70
N GLY A 71 26.68 -19.06 -16.71
CA GLY A 71 27.09 -20.45 -16.86
C GLY A 71 25.93 -21.36 -17.28
N LYS A 72 24.75 -21.17 -16.66
CA LYS A 72 23.56 -21.96 -16.99
C LYS A 72 23.04 -21.69 -18.41
N LEU A 73 23.04 -20.44 -18.86
CA LEU A 73 22.64 -20.04 -20.21
C LEU A 73 23.57 -20.63 -21.27
N ILE A 74 24.89 -20.56 -21.04
CA ILE A 74 25.89 -21.11 -21.97
C ILE A 74 25.76 -22.64 -22.05
N GLY A 75 25.55 -23.31 -20.92
CA GLY A 75 25.29 -24.75 -20.90
C GLY A 75 24.07 -25.18 -21.72
N MET A 76 23.11 -24.28 -21.95
CA MET A 76 21.93 -24.53 -22.78
C MET A 76 22.10 -24.15 -24.26
N GLU A 77 22.62 -22.96 -24.54
CA GLU A 77 22.76 -22.44 -25.91
C GLU A 77 24.01 -22.98 -26.63
N MET A 78 25.13 -23.09 -25.92
CA MET A 78 26.43 -23.48 -26.46
C MET A 78 27.13 -24.52 -25.58
N LYS A 79 26.47 -25.66 -25.35
CA LYS A 79 27.00 -26.75 -24.52
C LYS A 79 28.42 -27.18 -24.90
N SER A 80 28.73 -27.25 -26.19
CA SER A 80 30.08 -27.61 -26.66
C SER A 80 31.16 -26.68 -26.14
N LEU A 81 30.85 -25.39 -25.96
CA LEU A 81 31.80 -24.38 -25.52
C LEU A 81 32.09 -24.52 -24.02
N GLU A 82 31.08 -24.88 -23.22
CA GLU A 82 31.23 -25.17 -21.79
C GLU A 82 32.01 -26.48 -21.57
N ASP A 83 31.71 -27.53 -22.35
CA ASP A 83 32.46 -28.80 -22.29
C ASP A 83 33.94 -28.59 -22.65
N THR A 84 34.23 -27.71 -23.61
CA THR A 84 35.61 -27.35 -23.99
C THR A 84 36.31 -26.55 -22.89
N LEU A 85 35.61 -25.63 -22.21
CA LEU A 85 36.15 -24.89 -21.07
C LEU A 85 36.47 -25.82 -19.89
N ALA A 86 35.56 -26.74 -19.55
CA ALA A 86 35.77 -27.70 -18.47
C ALA A 86 36.97 -28.61 -18.74
N ALA A 87 37.11 -29.11 -19.97
CA ALA A 87 38.28 -29.89 -20.38
C ALA A 87 39.58 -29.06 -20.29
N LEU A 88 39.54 -27.79 -20.70
CA LEU A 88 40.67 -26.88 -20.62
C LEU A 88 41.09 -26.59 -19.16
N GLU A 89 40.13 -26.41 -18.25
CA GLU A 89 40.42 -26.21 -16.81
C GLU A 89 41.00 -27.45 -16.16
N GLU A 90 40.52 -28.64 -16.53
CA GLU A 90 41.10 -29.91 -16.10
C GLU A 90 42.56 -30.05 -16.60
N ASP A 91 42.80 -29.74 -17.88
CA ASP A 91 44.14 -29.74 -18.46
C ASP A 91 45.08 -28.74 -17.75
N VAL A 92 44.63 -27.52 -17.47
CA VAL A 92 45.41 -26.52 -16.72
C VAL A 92 45.71 -27.01 -15.30
N THR A 93 44.75 -27.64 -14.63
CA THR A 93 44.93 -28.19 -13.27
C THR A 93 45.92 -29.36 -13.28
N ASN A 94 45.87 -30.23 -14.28
CA ASN A 94 46.80 -31.34 -14.43
C ASN A 94 48.21 -30.86 -14.80
N ASN A 95 48.32 -29.83 -15.64
CA ASN A 95 49.58 -29.22 -16.03
C ASN A 95 50.24 -28.47 -14.86
N THR A 96 49.47 -27.71 -14.07
CA THR A 96 49.97 -27.03 -12.86
C THR A 96 50.40 -28.01 -11.77
N LYS A 97 49.63 -29.09 -11.53
CA LYS A 97 50.07 -30.19 -10.64
C LYS A 97 51.34 -30.85 -11.13
N SER A 98 51.47 -31.08 -12.44
CA SER A 98 52.68 -31.66 -13.03
C SER A 98 53.89 -30.73 -12.84
N LEU A 99 53.71 -29.42 -12.98
CA LEU A 99 54.75 -28.42 -12.72
C LEU A 99 55.18 -28.42 -11.25
N GLN A 100 54.23 -28.42 -10.31
CA GLN A 100 54.52 -28.53 -8.87
C GLN A 100 55.23 -29.85 -8.51
N LEU A 101 54.86 -30.95 -9.18
CA LEU A 101 55.50 -32.25 -8.98
C LEU A 101 56.93 -32.24 -9.51
N LEU A 102 57.16 -31.67 -10.69
CA LEU A 102 58.50 -31.50 -11.27
C LEU A 102 59.39 -30.63 -10.36
N ASP A 103 58.86 -29.54 -9.81
CA ASP A 103 59.56 -28.69 -8.83
C ASP A 103 59.88 -29.44 -7.54
N LYS A 104 58.92 -30.20 -7.00
CA LYS A 104 59.14 -31.01 -5.79
C LYS A 104 60.18 -32.11 -6.02
N GLN A 105 60.14 -32.77 -7.18
CA GLN A 105 61.13 -33.78 -7.57
C GLN A 105 62.52 -33.16 -7.71
N LEU A 106 62.62 -31.95 -8.27
CA LEU A 106 63.87 -31.20 -8.39
C LEU A 106 64.44 -30.84 -7.01
N LEU A 107 63.60 -30.33 -6.11
CA LEU A 107 63.95 -30.02 -4.71
C LEU A 107 64.39 -31.25 -3.91
N GLU A 108 63.66 -32.36 -4.04
CA GLU A 108 63.97 -33.61 -3.35
C GLU A 108 65.31 -34.22 -3.83
N ARG A 109 65.60 -34.11 -5.13
CA ARG A 109 66.87 -34.57 -5.71
C ARG A 109 68.06 -33.67 -5.34
N LEU A 110 67.87 -32.34 -5.32
CA LEU A 110 68.88 -31.40 -4.82
C LEU A 110 69.14 -31.56 -3.31
N SER A 111 68.10 -31.91 -2.53
CA SER A 111 68.24 -32.17 -1.09
C SER A 111 68.92 -33.50 -0.78
N ASN A 112 68.76 -34.51 -1.64
CA ASN A 112 69.32 -35.85 -1.45
C ASN A 112 70.74 -36.00 -2.03
N SER A 113 71.22 -35.07 -2.85
CA SER A 113 72.60 -35.09 -3.35
C SER A 113 73.58 -34.66 -2.26
N GLN A 114 74.37 -35.61 -1.73
CA GLN A 114 75.51 -35.32 -0.86
C GLN A 114 76.82 -35.50 -1.65
N GLY A 115 77.37 -34.41 -2.19
CA GLY A 115 78.61 -34.42 -2.96
C GLY A 115 78.79 -33.21 -3.88
N ASN A 116 79.87 -33.19 -4.66
CA ASN A 116 80.19 -32.12 -5.61
C ASN A 116 79.22 -32.17 -6.81
N LEU A 117 78.28 -31.22 -6.88
CA LEU A 117 77.16 -31.17 -7.85
C LEU A 117 77.56 -31.19 -9.33
N LEU A 118 78.83 -30.94 -9.66
CA LEU A 118 79.35 -30.91 -11.03
C LEU A 118 79.76 -32.30 -11.55
N GLU A 119 79.91 -33.31 -10.68
CA GLU A 119 80.38 -34.65 -11.05
C GLU A 119 79.22 -35.65 -11.26
N ASP A 120 77.99 -35.28 -10.86
CA ASP A 120 76.81 -36.13 -10.97
C ASP A 120 76.16 -35.97 -12.37
N THR A 121 76.64 -36.75 -13.34
CA THR A 121 76.17 -36.72 -14.73
C THR A 121 74.69 -37.10 -14.86
N GLU A 122 74.18 -37.97 -13.98
CA GLU A 122 72.74 -38.33 -13.96
C GLU A 122 71.88 -37.13 -13.51
N LEU A 123 72.34 -36.37 -12.50
CA LEU A 123 71.62 -35.19 -12.02
C LEU A 123 71.51 -34.12 -13.12
N ILE A 124 72.58 -33.90 -13.90
CA ILE A 124 72.62 -32.92 -15.01
C ILE A 124 71.66 -33.31 -16.15
N GLU A 125 71.63 -34.59 -16.53
CA GLU A 125 70.74 -35.09 -17.58
C GLU A 125 69.27 -35.05 -17.14
N VAL A 126 68.99 -35.40 -15.89
CA VAL A 126 67.65 -35.27 -15.31
C VAL A 126 67.25 -33.80 -15.23
N LEU A 127 68.11 -32.88 -14.75
CA LEU A 127 67.85 -31.42 -14.73
C LEU A 127 67.53 -30.87 -16.12
N ALA A 128 68.25 -31.30 -17.15
CA ALA A 128 67.99 -30.91 -18.53
C ALA A 128 66.61 -31.40 -19.02
N ASN A 129 66.25 -32.65 -18.69
CA ASN A 129 64.95 -33.24 -19.00
C ASN A 129 63.79 -32.59 -18.22
N THR A 130 63.97 -32.30 -16.93
CA THR A 130 62.97 -31.59 -16.10
C THR A 130 62.77 -30.17 -16.61
N LYS A 131 63.85 -29.47 -16.98
CA LYS A 131 63.79 -28.13 -17.57
C LYS A 131 63.11 -28.12 -18.94
N ALA A 132 63.37 -29.12 -19.79
CA ALA A 132 62.70 -29.27 -21.08
C ALA A 132 61.20 -29.52 -20.92
N LYS A 133 60.80 -30.45 -20.04
CA LYS A 133 59.39 -30.73 -19.72
C LYS A 133 58.69 -29.53 -19.08
N ALA A 134 59.35 -28.83 -18.16
CA ALA A 134 58.80 -27.61 -17.56
C ALA A 134 58.51 -26.54 -18.62
N LYS A 135 59.44 -26.33 -19.58
CA LYS A 135 59.25 -25.39 -20.69
C LYS A 135 58.11 -25.79 -21.64
N GLU A 136 57.92 -27.09 -21.87
CA GLU A 136 56.78 -27.61 -22.66
C GLU A 136 55.44 -27.36 -21.94
N VAL A 137 55.37 -27.67 -20.65
CA VAL A 137 54.17 -27.44 -19.82
C VAL A 137 53.86 -25.96 -19.71
N GLU A 138 54.87 -25.10 -19.58
CA GLU A 138 54.71 -23.64 -19.57
C GLU A 138 54.17 -23.12 -20.92
N GLY A 139 54.62 -23.71 -22.05
CA GLY A 139 54.06 -23.43 -23.37
C GLY A 139 52.58 -23.80 -23.48
N LYS A 140 52.20 -24.99 -23.03
CA LYS A 140 50.79 -25.45 -23.01
C LYS A 140 49.91 -24.60 -22.10
N LEU A 141 50.44 -24.12 -20.97
CA LEU A 141 49.73 -23.20 -20.08
C LEU A 141 49.44 -21.86 -20.76
N LYS A 142 50.41 -21.30 -21.51
CA LYS A 142 50.20 -20.06 -22.28
C LYS A 142 49.14 -20.23 -23.37
N GLU A 143 49.19 -21.32 -24.14
CA GLU A 143 48.16 -21.61 -25.15
C GLU A 143 46.77 -21.82 -24.52
N ALA A 144 46.72 -22.46 -23.35
CA ALA A 144 45.47 -22.64 -22.62
C ALA A 144 44.91 -21.30 -22.11
N ASP A 145 45.76 -20.38 -21.66
CA ASP A 145 45.35 -19.04 -21.26
C ASP A 145 44.77 -18.24 -22.45
N GLU A 146 45.42 -18.29 -23.62
CA GLU A 146 44.91 -17.64 -24.84
C GLU A 146 43.54 -18.20 -25.26
N ARG A 147 43.37 -19.53 -25.30
CA ARG A 147 42.08 -20.16 -25.59
C ARG A 147 41.02 -19.82 -24.55
N LYS A 148 41.41 -19.71 -23.27
CA LYS A 148 40.50 -19.33 -22.19
C LYS A 148 39.98 -17.90 -22.40
N ILE A 149 40.82 -16.99 -22.87
CA ILE A 149 40.43 -15.61 -23.22
C ILE A 149 39.41 -15.62 -24.37
N GLU A 150 39.70 -16.32 -25.48
CA GLU A 150 38.77 -16.42 -26.62
C GLU A 150 37.42 -17.03 -26.25
N ILE A 151 37.44 -18.08 -25.42
CA ILE A 151 36.22 -18.69 -24.89
C ILE A 151 35.46 -17.66 -24.05
N ASN A 152 36.15 -16.94 -23.18
CA ASN A 152 35.52 -15.95 -22.31
C ASN A 152 34.90 -14.80 -23.12
N GLU A 153 35.54 -14.32 -24.18
CA GLU A 153 34.96 -13.30 -25.08
C GLU A 153 33.62 -13.75 -25.69
N LYS A 154 33.49 -15.04 -26.06
CA LYS A 154 32.21 -15.59 -26.53
C LYS A 154 31.17 -15.68 -25.42
N ARG A 155 31.58 -15.95 -24.17
CA ARG A 155 30.68 -15.94 -23.00
C ARG A 155 30.17 -14.53 -22.71
N GLU A 156 31.04 -13.52 -22.83
CA GLU A 156 30.71 -12.11 -22.58
C GLU A 156 29.57 -11.60 -23.48
N GLN A 157 29.40 -12.14 -24.70
CA GLN A 157 28.28 -11.80 -25.58
C GLN A 157 26.91 -12.13 -24.96
N PHE A 158 26.84 -13.15 -24.09
CA PHE A 158 25.60 -13.57 -23.42
C PHE A 158 25.43 -12.94 -22.03
N ARG A 159 26.44 -12.22 -21.50
CA ARG A 159 26.37 -11.55 -20.20
C ARG A 159 25.14 -10.65 -20.05
N PRO A 160 24.71 -9.84 -21.05
CA PRO A 160 23.53 -8.99 -20.90
C PRO A 160 22.25 -9.75 -20.51
N VAL A 161 22.09 -11.00 -20.97
CA VAL A 161 20.96 -11.86 -20.60
C VAL A 161 21.04 -12.23 -19.12
N ALA A 162 22.24 -12.59 -18.64
CA ALA A 162 22.47 -12.95 -17.26
C ALA A 162 22.33 -11.74 -16.31
N THR A 163 22.83 -10.57 -16.72
CA THR A 163 22.64 -9.30 -15.99
C THR A 163 21.15 -8.99 -15.89
N ARG A 164 20.40 -9.11 -17.00
CA ARG A 164 18.94 -8.92 -17.00
C ARG A 164 18.23 -9.90 -16.08
N GLY A 165 18.61 -11.18 -16.13
CA GLY A 165 18.05 -12.22 -15.25
C GLY A 165 18.30 -11.92 -13.77
N SER A 166 19.52 -11.50 -13.42
CA SER A 166 19.85 -11.10 -12.06
C SER A 166 18.97 -9.94 -11.58
N ILE A 167 18.82 -8.87 -12.38
CA ILE A 167 17.92 -7.75 -12.06
C ILE A 167 16.48 -8.23 -11.82
N MET A 168 15.96 -9.10 -12.69
CA MET A 168 14.60 -9.62 -12.54
C MET A 168 14.43 -10.43 -11.25
N TYR A 169 15.40 -11.27 -10.89
CA TYR A 169 15.36 -12.01 -9.63
C TYR A 169 15.37 -11.08 -8.41
N PHE A 170 16.28 -10.11 -8.36
CA PHE A 170 16.33 -9.18 -7.23
C PHE A 170 15.09 -8.29 -7.15
N ASN A 171 14.46 -7.96 -8.28
CA ASN A 171 13.14 -7.31 -8.27
C ASN A 171 12.05 -8.22 -7.69
N MET A 172 12.06 -9.52 -8.00
CA MET A 172 11.13 -10.48 -7.39
C MET A 172 11.35 -10.62 -5.89
N THR A 173 12.60 -10.67 -5.43
CA THR A 173 12.91 -10.78 -4.00
C THR A 173 12.55 -9.50 -3.25
N ASP A 174 12.79 -8.33 -3.85
CA ASP A 174 12.47 -7.04 -3.22
C ASP A 174 10.97 -6.86 -3.01
N MET A 175 10.11 -7.48 -3.85
CA MET A 175 8.68 -7.53 -3.59
C MET A 175 8.32 -8.22 -2.26
N THR A 176 9.23 -9.04 -1.70
CA THR A 176 9.04 -9.65 -0.38
C THR A 176 9.07 -8.61 0.74
N ASN A 177 9.78 -7.50 0.53
CA ASN A 177 9.91 -6.41 1.50
C ASN A 177 8.74 -5.42 1.44
N VAL A 178 7.80 -5.60 0.51
CA VAL A 178 6.62 -4.72 0.37
C VAL A 178 5.76 -4.80 1.64
N VAL A 179 5.59 -3.65 2.27
CA VAL A 179 4.71 -3.49 3.43
C VAL A 179 3.34 -3.01 2.98
N ASN A 180 2.29 -3.53 3.60
CA ASN A 180 0.95 -3.00 3.44
C ASN A 180 0.85 -1.69 4.24
N PRO A 181 0.67 -0.53 3.59
CA PRO A 181 0.68 0.77 4.27
C PRO A 181 -0.51 0.97 5.22
N ILE A 182 -1.59 0.19 5.09
CA ILE A 182 -2.80 0.32 5.93
C ILE A 182 -2.67 -0.50 7.22
N THR A 183 -2.11 -1.70 7.13
CA THR A 183 -1.98 -2.59 8.30
C THR A 183 -0.59 -2.54 8.93
N ASN A 184 0.37 -1.85 8.30
CA ASN A 184 1.82 -1.93 8.59
C ASN A 184 2.32 -3.39 8.66
N GLN A 185 1.60 -4.33 8.04
CA GLN A 185 2.01 -5.73 7.98
C GLN A 185 2.77 -5.96 6.68
N CYS A 186 3.84 -6.75 6.72
CA CYS A 186 4.60 -7.15 5.53
C CYS A 186 3.75 -8.05 4.62
N SER A 187 2.87 -7.47 3.80
CA SER A 187 2.10 -8.22 2.78
C SER A 187 3.01 -8.94 1.79
N GLY A 188 4.21 -8.39 1.56
CA GLY A 188 5.25 -8.97 0.73
C GLY A 188 5.71 -10.36 1.19
N TRP A 189 5.47 -10.73 2.46
CA TRP A 189 5.77 -12.08 2.95
C TRP A 189 5.17 -13.18 2.06
N MET A 190 3.95 -12.97 1.56
CA MET A 190 3.26 -13.93 0.68
C MET A 190 3.84 -13.94 -0.74
N TYR A 191 4.52 -12.87 -1.18
CA TYR A 191 5.16 -12.76 -2.49
C TYR A 191 6.51 -13.49 -2.57
N ASN A 192 7.03 -14.02 -1.47
CA ASN A 192 8.35 -14.68 -1.39
C ASN A 192 8.58 -15.80 -2.42
N CYS A 193 9.39 -15.54 -3.45
CA CYS A 193 9.74 -16.53 -4.46
C CYS A 193 11.12 -17.15 -4.21
N SER A 194 11.27 -18.44 -4.52
CA SER A 194 12.56 -19.12 -4.43
C SER A 194 13.44 -18.86 -5.65
N LEU A 195 14.75 -18.97 -5.46
CA LEU A 195 15.71 -18.95 -6.57
C LEU A 195 15.46 -20.12 -7.54
N LEU A 196 15.05 -21.28 -7.03
CA LEU A 196 14.71 -22.45 -7.87
C LEU A 196 13.54 -22.14 -8.82
N GLN A 197 12.46 -21.53 -8.33
CA GLN A 197 11.34 -21.10 -9.18
C GLN A 197 11.79 -20.13 -10.27
N PHE A 198 12.62 -19.13 -9.91
CA PHE A 198 13.15 -18.18 -10.88
C PHE A 198 14.02 -18.87 -11.94
N LEU A 199 14.89 -19.79 -11.52
CA LEU A 199 15.77 -20.53 -12.42
C LEU A 199 14.98 -21.38 -13.40
N GLU A 200 13.87 -22.00 -13.00
CA GLU A 200 12.98 -22.73 -13.92
C GLU A 200 12.35 -21.79 -14.96
N GLN A 201 11.84 -20.63 -14.53
CA GLN A 201 11.27 -19.64 -15.45
C GLN A 201 12.34 -19.08 -16.41
N PHE A 202 13.58 -18.92 -15.95
CA PHE A 202 14.71 -18.55 -16.79
C PHE A 202 14.99 -19.62 -17.86
N GLU A 203 15.02 -20.90 -17.51
CA GLU A 203 15.19 -21.99 -18.48
C GLU A 203 14.07 -22.04 -19.52
N ILE A 204 12.82 -21.92 -19.08
CA ILE A 204 11.64 -21.88 -19.96
C ILE A 204 11.77 -20.72 -20.95
N SER A 205 12.23 -19.56 -20.47
CA SER A 205 12.41 -18.37 -21.30
C SER A 205 13.47 -18.55 -22.38
N VAL A 206 14.57 -19.23 -22.07
CA VAL A 206 15.63 -19.54 -23.04
C VAL A 206 15.13 -20.57 -24.07
N ARG A 207 14.40 -21.62 -23.64
CA ARG A 207 13.90 -22.66 -24.56
C ARG A 207 12.81 -22.19 -25.50
N ASN A 208 11.86 -21.39 -25.01
CA ASN A 208 10.66 -21.00 -25.76
C ASN A 208 10.82 -19.71 -26.57
N SER A 209 11.90 -18.94 -26.33
CA SER A 209 12.19 -17.74 -27.10
C SER A 209 12.57 -18.06 -28.56
N GLU A 210 12.28 -17.13 -29.46
CA GLU A 210 12.55 -17.27 -30.90
C GLU A 210 14.06 -17.42 -31.19
N LYS A 211 14.46 -18.53 -31.80
CA LYS A 211 15.85 -18.80 -32.19
C LYS A 211 16.20 -18.04 -33.47
N CYS A 212 17.22 -17.17 -33.42
CA CYS A 212 17.65 -16.36 -34.56
C CYS A 212 19.18 -16.21 -34.62
N GLN A 213 19.69 -15.85 -35.80
CA GLN A 213 21.08 -15.49 -36.06
C GLN A 213 21.10 -14.05 -36.59
N PRO A 214 22.07 -13.18 -36.22
CA PRO A 214 23.28 -13.40 -35.39
C PRO A 214 23.02 -13.40 -33.87
N THR A 215 24.01 -13.83 -33.07
CA THR A 215 23.96 -13.95 -31.59
C THR A 215 23.40 -12.70 -30.89
N SER A 216 23.76 -11.50 -31.34
CA SER A 216 23.23 -10.25 -30.76
C SER A 216 21.70 -10.17 -30.83
N LYS A 217 21.07 -10.51 -31.96
CA LYS A 217 19.60 -10.52 -32.07
C LYS A 217 18.97 -11.61 -31.21
N ARG A 218 19.66 -12.75 -31.03
CA ARG A 218 19.21 -13.84 -30.15
C ARG A 218 19.19 -13.37 -28.71
N VAL A 219 20.23 -12.68 -28.26
CA VAL A 219 20.33 -12.10 -26.92
C VAL A 219 19.17 -11.13 -26.65
N ASP A 220 18.87 -10.22 -27.57
CA ASP A 220 17.74 -9.29 -27.43
C ASP A 220 16.39 -10.02 -27.33
N LYS A 221 16.17 -11.02 -28.18
CA LYS A 221 14.92 -11.82 -28.15
C LYS A 221 14.76 -12.59 -26.84
N ILE A 222 15.84 -13.18 -26.31
CA ILE A 222 15.83 -13.85 -25.01
C ILE A 222 15.53 -12.83 -23.91
N ILE A 223 16.16 -11.65 -23.92
CA ILE A 223 15.93 -10.58 -22.94
C ILE A 223 14.47 -10.15 -22.91
N HIS A 224 13.86 -9.89 -24.08
CA HIS A 224 12.47 -9.47 -24.16
C HIS A 224 11.50 -10.57 -23.68
N PHE A 225 11.71 -11.81 -24.11
CA PHE A 225 10.87 -12.93 -23.69
C PHE A 225 11.02 -13.24 -22.20
N LEU A 226 12.25 -13.25 -21.67
CA LEU A 226 12.54 -13.44 -20.25
C LEU A 226 11.87 -12.37 -19.39
N THR A 227 12.00 -11.10 -19.79
CA THR A 227 11.40 -9.98 -19.04
C THR A 227 9.88 -10.12 -18.99
N TYR A 228 9.25 -10.48 -20.10
CA TYR A 228 7.80 -10.68 -20.17
C TYR A 228 7.32 -11.91 -19.41
N GLN A 229 8.02 -13.05 -19.52
CA GLN A 229 7.66 -14.30 -18.84
C GLN A 229 7.75 -14.15 -17.31
N VAL A 230 8.84 -13.57 -16.81
CA VAL A 230 9.01 -13.35 -15.37
C VAL A 230 8.02 -12.32 -14.85
N TYR A 231 7.76 -11.26 -15.63
CA TYR A 231 6.71 -10.30 -15.33
C TYR A 231 5.33 -10.97 -15.19
N ARG A 232 4.92 -11.77 -16.18
CA ARG A 232 3.62 -12.47 -16.16
C ARG A 232 3.50 -13.42 -14.98
N TYR A 233 4.55 -14.20 -14.72
CA TYR A 233 4.58 -15.14 -13.60
C TYR A 233 4.40 -14.44 -12.25
N MET A 234 5.05 -13.30 -12.04
CA MET A 234 4.88 -12.51 -10.81
C MET A 234 3.53 -11.79 -10.77
N ASN A 235 3.13 -11.13 -11.84
CA ASN A 235 1.91 -10.32 -11.91
C ASN A 235 0.64 -11.13 -11.58
N ARG A 236 0.66 -12.45 -11.81
CA ARG A 236 -0.40 -13.37 -11.40
C ARG A 236 -0.55 -13.53 -9.89
N GLY A 237 0.54 -13.42 -9.14
CA GLY A 237 0.57 -13.56 -7.68
C GLY A 237 0.57 -12.24 -6.91
N LEU A 238 0.58 -11.09 -7.62
CA LEU A 238 0.56 -9.76 -7.02
C LEU A 238 -0.86 -9.21 -6.96
N TYR A 239 -1.20 -8.59 -5.83
CA TYR A 239 -2.45 -7.84 -5.68
C TYR A 239 -2.42 -6.59 -6.58
N GLU A 240 -3.57 -6.13 -7.06
CA GLU A 240 -3.71 -5.07 -8.07
C GLU A 240 -2.95 -3.79 -7.70
N ARG A 241 -3.03 -3.40 -6.42
CA ARG A 241 -2.30 -2.25 -5.85
C ARG A 241 -0.78 -2.33 -6.03
N ASP A 242 -0.20 -3.54 -6.01
CA ASP A 242 1.24 -3.78 -6.00
C ASP A 242 1.78 -4.05 -7.43
N LYS A 243 0.89 -4.36 -8.39
CA LYS A 243 1.28 -4.64 -9.79
C LYS A 243 1.95 -3.44 -10.44
N MET A 244 1.41 -2.24 -10.24
CA MET A 244 1.97 -1.02 -10.82
C MET A 244 3.35 -0.69 -10.23
N LEU A 245 3.47 -0.81 -8.90
CA LEU A 245 4.72 -0.65 -8.18
C LEU A 245 5.80 -1.58 -8.74
N PHE A 246 5.47 -2.86 -8.95
CA PHE A 246 6.42 -3.83 -9.51
C PHE A 246 6.89 -3.44 -10.92
N LYS A 247 5.97 -3.04 -11.81
CA LYS A 247 6.31 -2.60 -13.17
C LYS A 247 7.24 -1.38 -13.16
N LEU A 248 6.97 -0.42 -12.28
CA LEU A 248 7.80 0.78 -12.13
C LEU A 248 9.19 0.42 -11.58
N LEU A 249 9.29 -0.39 -10.53
CA LEU A 249 10.57 -0.84 -9.96
C LEU A 249 11.42 -1.60 -10.99
N VAL A 250 10.80 -2.50 -11.75
CA VAL A 250 11.48 -3.24 -12.84
C VAL A 250 12.06 -2.26 -13.85
N THR A 251 11.26 -1.30 -14.31
CA THR A 251 11.68 -0.30 -15.31
C THR A 251 12.81 0.58 -14.78
N LEU A 252 12.70 1.09 -13.56
CA LEU A 252 13.73 1.92 -12.92
C LEU A 252 15.05 1.17 -12.74
N LYS A 253 15.03 -0.07 -12.23
CA LYS A 253 16.28 -0.84 -12.05
C LYS A 253 16.95 -1.21 -13.37
N ILE A 254 16.16 -1.50 -14.40
CA ILE A 254 16.68 -1.72 -15.76
C ILE A 254 17.46 -0.50 -16.24
N MET A 255 16.90 0.70 -16.08
CA MET A 255 17.56 1.94 -16.49
C MET A 255 18.78 2.28 -15.63
N LEU A 256 18.73 1.97 -14.33
CA LEU A 256 19.84 2.20 -13.40
C LEU A 256 21.05 1.34 -13.75
N VAL A 257 20.86 0.05 -14.04
CA VAL A 257 21.96 -0.83 -14.47
C VAL A 257 22.45 -0.48 -15.88
N ALA A 258 21.56 -0.03 -16.77
CA ALA A 258 21.94 0.53 -18.06
C ALA A 258 22.69 1.87 -17.95
N SER A 259 22.88 2.41 -16.73
CA SER A 259 23.52 3.71 -16.45
C SER A 259 22.87 4.89 -17.16
N GLN A 260 21.56 4.80 -17.43
CA GLN A 260 20.77 5.87 -18.05
C GLN A 260 20.26 6.87 -17.01
N ILE A 261 19.99 6.38 -15.80
CA ILE A 261 19.56 7.18 -14.64
C ILE A 261 20.48 6.92 -13.46
N THR A 262 20.63 7.94 -12.61
CA THR A 262 21.41 7.85 -11.38
C THR A 262 20.52 7.53 -10.18
N SER A 263 21.11 7.06 -9.07
CA SER A 263 20.37 6.89 -7.82
C SER A 263 19.78 8.22 -7.29
N GLY A 264 20.44 9.35 -7.59
CA GLY A 264 19.93 10.69 -7.30
C GLY A 264 18.64 11.01 -8.06
N ASP A 265 18.55 10.64 -9.34
CA ASP A 265 17.35 10.83 -10.17
C ASP A 265 16.14 10.07 -9.62
N VAL A 266 16.36 8.81 -9.21
CA VAL A 266 15.33 7.99 -8.57
C VAL A 266 14.93 8.59 -7.22
N SER A 267 15.89 9.06 -6.43
CA SER A 267 15.61 9.74 -5.16
C SER A 267 14.78 11.00 -5.35
N MET A 268 15.00 11.75 -6.43
CA MET A 268 14.21 12.93 -6.79
C MET A 268 12.75 12.55 -7.11
N LEU A 269 12.52 11.49 -7.89
CA LEU A 269 11.16 11.00 -8.17
C LEU A 269 10.41 10.60 -6.88
N LEU A 270 11.11 9.95 -5.94
CA LEU A 270 10.52 9.41 -4.72
C LEU A 270 10.30 10.48 -3.64
N LYS A 271 11.30 11.31 -3.37
CA LYS A 271 11.26 12.31 -2.30
C LYS A 271 10.69 13.65 -2.73
N ALA A 272 10.76 14.01 -4.02
CA ALA A 272 10.16 15.21 -4.62
C ALA A 272 10.13 16.43 -3.68
N GLY A 273 11.27 17.08 -3.43
CA GLY A 273 11.35 18.34 -2.65
C GLY A 273 10.95 18.31 -1.17
N SER A 274 10.49 17.18 -0.62
CA SER A 274 10.05 17.04 0.78
C SER A 274 11.12 17.34 1.84
N SER A 275 12.41 17.33 1.47
CA SER A 275 13.52 17.67 2.35
C SER A 275 13.80 19.18 2.43
N LEU A 276 13.09 20.02 1.69
CA LEU A 276 13.32 21.46 1.63
C LEU A 276 12.36 22.21 2.56
N ASP A 277 12.90 23.13 3.37
CA ASP A 277 12.09 23.94 4.29
C ASP A 277 11.59 25.23 3.63
N SER A 278 10.27 25.39 3.59
CA SER A 278 9.55 26.60 3.17
C SER A 278 10.13 27.93 3.67
N LYS A 279 10.71 27.98 4.88
CA LYS A 279 11.25 29.22 5.47
C LYS A 279 12.67 29.56 5.00
N ALA A 280 13.44 28.56 4.59
CA ALA A 280 14.81 28.74 4.12
C ALA A 280 14.87 29.06 2.61
N GLU A 281 13.79 28.80 1.88
CA GLU A 281 13.74 28.89 0.42
C GLU A 281 13.06 30.16 -0.11
N ARG A 282 13.15 30.37 -1.43
CA ARG A 282 12.51 31.52 -2.08
C ARG A 282 10.98 31.40 -1.96
N PRO A 283 10.28 32.45 -1.47
CA PRO A 283 8.84 32.42 -1.31
C PRO A 283 8.16 32.22 -2.66
N ASN A 284 7.01 31.55 -2.62
CA ASN A 284 6.23 31.21 -3.81
C ASN A 284 5.68 32.49 -4.49
N PRO A 285 6.12 32.81 -5.73
CA PRO A 285 5.60 33.96 -6.46
C PRO A 285 4.18 33.71 -7.01
N PHE A 286 3.70 32.46 -7.04
CA PHE A 286 2.45 32.01 -7.65
C PHE A 286 1.39 31.51 -6.65
N GLY A 287 1.47 31.92 -5.38
CA GLY A 287 0.60 31.43 -4.29
C GLY A 287 -0.92 31.62 -4.48
N LYS A 288 -1.36 32.27 -5.56
CA LYS A 288 -2.79 32.36 -5.95
C LYS A 288 -3.34 31.06 -6.55
N TRP A 289 -2.51 30.29 -7.26
CA TRP A 289 -2.95 29.08 -7.95
C TRP A 289 -2.05 27.87 -7.70
N LEU A 290 -0.76 28.07 -7.38
CA LEU A 290 0.19 26.99 -7.09
C LEU A 290 0.37 26.82 -5.58
N PRO A 291 0.13 25.63 -5.01
CA PRO A 291 0.41 25.36 -3.59
C PRO A 291 1.90 25.42 -3.27
N ASP A 292 2.25 25.84 -2.04
CA ASP A 292 3.64 25.95 -1.59
C ASP A 292 4.38 24.61 -1.62
N LYS A 293 3.69 23.51 -1.31
CA LYS A 293 4.23 22.14 -1.44
C LYS A 293 4.74 21.87 -2.85
N VAL A 294 3.96 22.23 -3.87
CA VAL A 294 4.30 22.02 -5.27
C VAL A 294 5.47 22.93 -5.68
N TRP A 295 5.51 24.16 -5.15
CA TRP A 295 6.61 25.08 -5.40
C TRP A 295 7.96 24.55 -4.88
N LEU A 296 7.99 23.93 -3.68
CA LEU A 296 9.18 23.27 -3.16
C LEU A 296 9.65 22.12 -4.06
N ASN A 297 8.72 21.36 -4.66
CA ASN A 297 9.06 20.32 -5.63
C ASN A 297 9.75 20.90 -6.87
N VAL A 298 9.26 22.05 -7.37
CA VAL A 298 9.87 22.76 -8.51
C VAL A 298 11.27 23.29 -8.17
N ILE A 299 11.48 23.79 -6.94
CA ILE A 299 12.81 24.22 -6.49
C ILE A 299 13.77 23.03 -6.43
N ALA A 300 13.33 21.90 -5.89
CA ALA A 300 14.13 20.68 -5.89
C ALA A 300 14.49 20.24 -7.31
N LEU A 301 13.54 20.27 -8.24
CA LEU A 301 13.76 19.95 -9.66
C LEU A 301 14.82 20.85 -10.31
N SER A 302 14.81 22.15 -9.98
CA SER A 302 15.78 23.12 -10.50
C SER A 302 17.22 22.86 -10.04
N ARG A 303 17.42 22.19 -8.89
CA ARG A 303 18.75 21.93 -8.33
C ARG A 303 19.34 20.57 -8.74
N GLN A 304 18.51 19.60 -9.13
CA GLN A 304 18.97 18.25 -9.41
C GLN A 304 19.67 18.17 -10.78
N PRO A 305 20.89 17.61 -10.84
CA PRO A 305 21.48 17.18 -12.10
C PRO A 305 20.82 15.89 -12.57
N PHE A 306 20.44 15.80 -13.85
CA PHE A 306 19.83 14.61 -14.44
C PHE A 306 20.82 13.86 -15.34
N GLY A 307 20.85 12.53 -15.22
CA GLY A 307 21.70 11.65 -16.04
C GLY A 307 23.20 11.71 -15.69
N MET A 308 24.01 10.95 -16.43
CA MET A 308 25.46 10.80 -16.16
C MET A 308 26.27 12.06 -16.49
N ASP A 309 25.79 12.90 -17.41
CA ASP A 309 26.46 14.14 -17.83
C ASP A 309 26.26 15.31 -16.83
N GLN A 310 25.59 15.07 -15.70
CA GLN A 310 25.30 16.05 -14.65
C GLN A 310 24.65 17.35 -15.16
N ILE A 311 23.90 17.28 -16.25
CA ILE A 311 23.25 18.46 -16.82
C ILE A 311 22.04 18.79 -15.95
N VAL A 312 22.01 20.01 -15.41
CA VAL A 312 20.85 20.53 -14.67
C VAL A 312 19.77 20.94 -15.68
N PHE A 313 19.08 19.95 -16.24
CA PHE A 313 18.11 20.11 -17.33
C PHE A 313 17.01 21.15 -17.01
N PHE A 314 16.57 21.20 -15.75
CA PHE A 314 15.51 22.10 -15.28
C PHE A 314 16.00 23.34 -14.52
N ARG A 315 17.27 23.74 -14.65
CA ARG A 315 17.83 24.89 -13.89
C ARG A 315 16.98 26.16 -14.03
N GLU A 316 16.53 26.44 -15.26
CA GLU A 316 15.81 27.65 -15.65
C GLU A 316 14.28 27.56 -15.47
N ILE A 317 13.75 26.47 -14.90
CA ILE A 317 12.29 26.25 -14.84
C ILE A 317 11.56 27.37 -14.07
N GLN A 318 12.22 27.91 -13.04
CA GLN A 318 11.71 29.04 -12.26
C GLN A 318 11.57 30.31 -13.11
N ASP A 319 12.58 30.60 -13.94
CA ASP A 319 12.61 31.78 -14.78
C ASP A 319 11.62 31.66 -15.95
N PHE A 320 11.47 30.46 -16.53
CA PHE A 320 10.47 30.21 -17.58
C PHE A 320 9.03 30.29 -17.05
N MET A 321 8.75 29.73 -15.87
CA MET A 321 7.44 29.88 -15.24
C MET A 321 7.09 31.34 -14.98
N GLN A 322 8.07 32.17 -14.57
CA GLN A 322 7.85 33.62 -14.39
C GLN A 322 7.60 34.35 -15.71
N ARG A 323 8.26 33.94 -16.79
CA ARG A 323 8.07 34.57 -18.11
C ARG A 323 6.76 34.15 -18.79
N ASN A 324 6.31 32.90 -18.60
CA ASN A 324 5.19 32.29 -19.30
C ASN A 324 4.11 31.74 -18.35
N GLU A 325 3.74 32.50 -17.32
CA GLU A 325 2.79 32.06 -16.29
C GLU A 325 1.45 31.55 -16.87
N ALA A 326 0.93 32.20 -17.91
CA ALA A 326 -0.37 31.84 -18.50
C ALA A 326 -0.39 30.43 -19.11
N ALA A 327 0.69 30.01 -19.78
CA ALA A 327 0.78 28.67 -20.36
C ALA A 327 0.94 27.59 -19.27
N TRP A 328 1.78 27.85 -18.27
CA TRP A 328 1.98 26.96 -17.12
C TRP A 328 0.72 26.80 -16.28
N ARG A 329 -0.02 27.90 -16.06
CA ARG A 329 -1.31 27.85 -15.40
C ARG A 329 -2.32 27.06 -16.20
N LYS A 330 -2.41 27.27 -17.52
CA LYS A 330 -3.29 26.48 -18.39
C LYS A 330 -2.97 24.99 -18.33
N TRP A 331 -1.69 24.63 -18.38
CA TRP A 331 -1.23 23.24 -18.27
C TRP A 331 -1.55 22.64 -16.89
N TYR A 332 -1.32 23.39 -15.80
CA TYR A 332 -1.69 22.94 -14.44
C TYR A 332 -3.20 22.80 -14.26
N ASP A 333 -3.98 23.71 -14.88
CA ASP A 333 -5.43 23.76 -14.80
C ASP A 333 -6.11 22.65 -15.63
N GLU A 334 -5.42 22.06 -16.59
CA GLU A 334 -5.89 20.95 -17.42
C GLU A 334 -6.26 19.70 -16.60
N ASN A 335 -7.24 18.93 -17.11
CA ASN A 335 -7.64 17.67 -16.48
C ASN A 335 -6.64 16.55 -16.76
N GLU A 336 -6.07 16.51 -17.98
CA GLU A 336 -5.13 15.49 -18.46
C GLU A 336 -3.79 16.12 -18.89
N PRO A 337 -3.02 16.72 -17.94
CA PRO A 337 -1.76 17.40 -18.23
C PRO A 337 -0.68 16.47 -18.83
N GLU A 338 -0.78 15.17 -18.60
CA GLU A 338 0.11 14.14 -19.15
C GLU A 338 -0.05 13.95 -20.67
N GLY A 339 -1.20 14.31 -21.24
CA GLY A 339 -1.45 14.26 -22.69
C GLY A 339 -1.00 15.53 -23.42
N VAL A 340 -0.89 16.64 -22.70
CA VAL A 340 -0.55 17.96 -23.25
C VAL A 340 0.98 18.16 -23.23
N PRO A 341 1.57 18.81 -24.26
CA PRO A 341 3.00 19.14 -24.25
C PRO A 341 3.35 20.04 -23.07
N ILE A 342 4.50 19.76 -22.44
CA ILE A 342 4.97 20.57 -21.29
C ILE A 342 5.44 21.93 -21.82
N PRO A 343 4.91 23.06 -21.30
CA PRO A 343 5.32 24.39 -21.74
C PRO A 343 6.85 24.57 -21.68
N ASP A 344 7.42 25.15 -22.72
CA ASP A 344 8.85 25.53 -22.85
C ASP A 344 9.88 24.37 -22.86
N TYR A 345 9.52 23.15 -22.45
CA TYR A 345 10.43 22.00 -22.32
C TYR A 345 10.12 20.82 -23.23
N ASP A 346 8.95 20.75 -23.85
CA ASP A 346 8.50 19.59 -24.64
C ASP A 346 9.48 19.21 -25.77
N GLU A 347 9.99 20.19 -26.51
CA GLU A 347 10.96 19.94 -27.58
C GLU A 347 12.26 19.32 -27.05
N ARG A 348 12.76 19.79 -25.89
CA ARG A 348 13.98 19.27 -25.26
C ARG A 348 13.76 17.86 -24.69
N ILE A 349 12.57 17.59 -24.17
CA ILE A 349 12.19 16.28 -23.63
C ILE A 349 12.03 15.25 -24.76
N ASN A 350 11.40 15.64 -25.88
CA ASN A 350 11.20 14.75 -27.03
C ASN A 350 12.49 14.50 -27.83
N MET A 351 13.49 15.37 -27.73
CA MET A 351 14.82 15.16 -28.33
C MET A 351 15.57 13.98 -27.69
N ASP A 352 15.42 13.75 -26.38
CA ASP A 352 16.04 12.62 -25.70
C ASP A 352 15.05 11.46 -25.58
N ARG A 353 15.12 10.51 -26.53
CA ARG A 353 14.21 9.35 -26.58
C ARG A 353 14.35 8.41 -25.37
N THR A 354 15.49 8.46 -24.66
CA THR A 354 15.80 7.56 -23.54
C THR A 354 15.50 8.18 -22.18
N LEU A 355 15.89 9.43 -21.95
CA LEU A 355 15.68 10.13 -20.68
C LEU A 355 14.38 10.94 -20.68
N GLY A 356 13.89 11.38 -21.85
CA GLY A 356 12.69 12.21 -22.01
C GLY A 356 11.44 11.67 -21.30
N PRO A 357 11.04 10.40 -21.51
CA PRO A 357 9.89 9.82 -20.83
C PRO A 357 10.01 9.86 -19.30
N PHE A 358 11.23 9.68 -18.76
CA PHE A 358 11.50 9.77 -17.32
C PHE A 358 11.41 11.22 -16.82
N LEU A 359 11.98 12.19 -17.56
CA LEU A 359 11.90 13.61 -17.22
C LEU A 359 10.44 14.09 -17.20
N ARG A 360 9.62 13.64 -18.16
CA ARG A 360 8.18 13.93 -18.18
C ARG A 360 7.49 13.42 -16.93
N LEU A 361 7.78 12.16 -16.54
CA LEU A 361 7.26 11.56 -15.31
C LEU A 361 7.64 12.37 -14.07
N VAL A 362 8.90 12.80 -13.94
CA VAL A 362 9.36 13.59 -12.79
C VAL A 362 8.66 14.95 -12.73
N VAL A 363 8.47 15.63 -13.87
CA VAL A 363 7.73 16.92 -13.92
C VAL A 363 6.28 16.75 -13.50
N VAL A 364 5.58 15.75 -14.04
CA VAL A 364 4.20 15.45 -13.66
C VAL A 364 4.13 15.10 -12.17
N ARG A 365 5.03 14.27 -11.66
CA ARG A 365 5.09 13.92 -10.23
C ARG A 365 5.29 15.14 -9.33
N CYS A 366 6.12 16.09 -9.73
CA CYS A 366 6.41 17.30 -8.95
C CYS A 366 5.23 18.27 -8.93
N MET A 367 4.55 18.46 -10.07
CA MET A 367 3.48 19.45 -10.24
C MET A 367 2.08 18.90 -9.95
N ARG A 368 1.79 17.69 -10.42
CA ARG A 368 0.47 17.03 -10.40
C ARG A 368 0.61 15.60 -9.87
N GLU A 369 0.68 15.49 -8.54
CA GLU A 369 0.84 14.21 -7.83
C GLU A 369 -0.27 13.21 -8.19
N ASP A 370 -1.48 13.70 -8.44
CA ASP A 370 -2.68 12.93 -8.82
C ASP A 370 -2.58 12.21 -10.16
N ARG A 371 -1.72 12.67 -11.08
CA ARG A 371 -1.52 12.03 -12.39
C ARG A 371 -0.29 11.13 -12.45
N THR A 372 0.42 10.96 -11.33
CA THR A 372 1.64 10.14 -11.25
C THR A 372 1.40 8.71 -11.72
N THR A 373 0.35 8.03 -11.25
CA THR A 373 0.06 6.63 -11.64
C THR A 373 -0.16 6.50 -13.16
N ILE A 374 -0.90 7.43 -13.77
CA ILE A 374 -1.11 7.42 -15.24
C ILE A 374 0.20 7.70 -15.97
N SER A 375 0.96 8.71 -15.52
CA SER A 375 2.24 9.04 -16.13
C SER A 375 3.25 7.90 -16.01
N CYS A 376 3.20 7.12 -14.93
CA CYS A 376 3.99 5.90 -14.78
C CYS A 376 3.61 4.86 -15.85
N ASN A 377 2.32 4.68 -16.17
CA ASN A 377 1.88 3.75 -17.21
C ASN A 377 2.41 4.17 -18.58
N GLN A 378 2.32 5.46 -18.92
CA GLN A 378 2.86 6.01 -20.17
C GLN A 378 4.39 5.84 -20.25
N PHE A 379 5.08 6.05 -19.12
CA PHE A 379 6.51 5.83 -19.02
C PHE A 379 6.91 4.35 -19.23
N ILE A 380 6.18 3.43 -18.60
CA ILE A 380 6.39 1.98 -18.75
C ILE A 380 6.11 1.54 -20.20
N GLU A 381 5.05 2.04 -20.81
CA GLU A 381 4.69 1.76 -22.20
C GLU A 381 5.77 2.26 -23.17
N ALA A 382 6.34 3.45 -22.93
CA ALA A 382 7.41 4.00 -23.75
C ALA A 382 8.74 3.23 -23.61
N MET A 383 9.07 2.74 -22.42
CA MET A 383 10.37 2.10 -22.14
C MET A 383 10.38 0.58 -22.37
N LEU A 384 9.29 -0.12 -22.09
CA LEU A 384 9.18 -1.58 -22.24
C LEU A 384 8.36 -1.96 -23.47
N ASP A 385 7.03 -1.94 -23.35
CA ASP A 385 6.06 -2.24 -24.42
C ASP A 385 4.63 -2.02 -23.88
N SER A 386 3.65 -1.81 -24.77
CA SER A 386 2.22 -1.72 -24.41
C SER A 386 1.65 -3.03 -23.85
N ARG A 387 2.32 -4.15 -24.10
CA ARG A 387 1.97 -5.47 -23.52
C ARG A 387 2.11 -5.53 -22.00
N PHE A 388 2.91 -4.66 -21.39
CA PHE A 388 3.06 -4.60 -19.93
C PHE A 388 1.94 -3.80 -19.25
N THR A 389 1.26 -2.91 -19.97
CA THR A 389 0.16 -2.08 -19.45
C THR A 389 -1.22 -2.67 -19.73
N ALA A 390 -1.35 -3.54 -20.73
CA ALA A 390 -2.60 -4.23 -21.04
C ALA A 390 -3.10 -5.11 -19.86
N PRO A 391 -4.43 -5.15 -19.60
CA PRO A 391 -5.00 -6.05 -18.60
C PRO A 391 -4.85 -7.50 -19.06
N VAL A 392 -4.26 -8.34 -18.21
CA VAL A 392 -4.07 -9.78 -18.47
C VAL A 392 -4.94 -10.57 -17.50
N THR A 393 -5.83 -11.40 -18.02
CA THR A 393 -6.61 -12.37 -17.25
C THR A 393 -6.13 -13.77 -17.59
N ASP A 394 -5.38 -14.40 -16.67
CA ASP A 394 -4.99 -15.80 -16.81
C ASP A 394 -6.15 -16.70 -16.34
N GLY A 395 -6.51 -17.68 -17.16
CA GLY A 395 -7.55 -18.65 -16.81
C GLY A 395 -7.02 -19.71 -15.84
N ILE A 396 -7.93 -20.36 -15.08
CA ILE A 396 -7.57 -21.51 -14.24
C ILE A 396 -6.98 -22.66 -15.10
N ALA A 397 -7.39 -22.75 -16.37
CA ALA A 397 -6.82 -23.71 -17.32
C ALA A 397 -5.32 -23.50 -17.55
N ASP A 398 -4.87 -22.26 -17.70
CA ASP A 398 -3.46 -21.92 -17.90
C ASP A 398 -2.62 -22.25 -16.65
N ILE A 399 -3.19 -21.95 -15.47
CA ILE A 399 -2.57 -22.28 -14.17
C ILE A 399 -2.45 -23.80 -14.00
N TYR A 400 -3.44 -24.56 -14.46
CA TYR A 400 -3.42 -26.01 -14.40
C TYR A 400 -2.29 -26.61 -15.26
N GLU A 401 -2.01 -26.04 -16.44
CA GLU A 401 -0.92 -26.50 -17.31
C GLU A 401 0.47 -26.33 -16.67
N GLU A 402 0.66 -25.29 -15.87
CA GLU A 402 1.91 -25.06 -15.11
C GLU A 402 1.99 -25.87 -13.81
N SER A 403 0.83 -26.28 -13.25
CA SER A 403 0.76 -27.00 -11.99
C SER A 403 1.31 -28.44 -12.10
N MET A 404 2.01 -28.89 -11.07
CA MET A 404 2.59 -30.24 -10.97
C MET A 404 2.17 -30.89 -9.65
N ALA A 405 2.32 -32.22 -9.53
CA ALA A 405 1.95 -32.95 -8.30
C ALA A 405 2.66 -32.43 -7.03
N ARG A 406 3.92 -32.00 -7.16
CA ARG A 406 4.72 -31.42 -6.05
C ARG A 406 4.69 -29.89 -6.01
N LYS A 407 4.01 -29.23 -6.95
CA LYS A 407 3.89 -27.76 -7.03
C LYS A 407 2.43 -27.38 -6.81
N PRO A 408 2.00 -27.19 -5.55
CA PRO A 408 0.63 -26.82 -5.24
C PRO A 408 0.32 -25.42 -5.78
N VAL A 409 -0.96 -25.14 -5.98
CA VAL A 409 -1.43 -23.80 -6.36
C VAL A 409 -2.01 -23.13 -5.11
N LEU A 410 -1.48 -21.97 -4.75
CA LEU A 410 -1.93 -21.13 -3.66
C LEU A 410 -2.71 -19.95 -4.21
N TYR A 411 -4.01 -19.93 -3.94
CA TYR A 411 -4.86 -18.76 -4.14
C TYR A 411 -4.77 -17.83 -2.94
N LEU A 412 -4.25 -16.64 -3.21
CA LEU A 412 -4.31 -15.49 -2.32
C LEU A 412 -5.65 -14.81 -2.52
N LEU A 413 -6.51 -14.98 -1.52
CA LEU A 413 -7.87 -14.48 -1.57
C LEU A 413 -7.93 -13.06 -1.01
N THR A 414 -8.80 -12.28 -1.63
CA THR A 414 -9.42 -11.12 -1.00
C THR A 414 -10.71 -11.61 -0.36
N ALA A 415 -11.06 -11.06 0.79
CA ALA A 415 -12.29 -11.44 1.47
C ALA A 415 -13.50 -11.33 0.51
N GLY A 416 -14.30 -12.40 0.48
CA GLY A 416 -15.47 -12.50 -0.41
C GLY A 416 -15.24 -13.13 -1.80
N SER A 417 -14.00 -13.46 -2.18
CA SER A 417 -13.70 -14.17 -3.44
C SER A 417 -13.28 -15.62 -3.17
N ASP A 418 -13.96 -16.60 -3.77
CA ASP A 418 -13.63 -18.04 -3.64
C ASP A 418 -13.55 -18.72 -5.03
N PRO A 419 -12.40 -19.32 -5.42
CA PRO A 419 -12.23 -20.01 -6.70
C PRO A 419 -12.83 -21.42 -6.73
N THR A 420 -13.35 -21.95 -5.61
CA THR A 420 -13.75 -23.36 -5.48
C THR A 420 -14.74 -23.81 -6.57
N PHE A 421 -15.73 -22.98 -6.90
CA PHE A 421 -16.71 -23.31 -7.94
C PHE A 421 -16.05 -23.47 -9.32
N SER A 422 -15.12 -22.58 -9.67
CA SER A 422 -14.41 -22.61 -10.96
C SER A 422 -13.42 -23.77 -11.04
N ILE A 423 -12.79 -24.15 -9.92
CA ILE A 423 -11.93 -25.35 -9.85
C ILE A 423 -12.76 -26.62 -10.08
N ASP A 424 -13.96 -26.71 -9.49
CA ASP A 424 -14.86 -27.84 -9.71
C ASP A 424 -15.31 -27.96 -11.17
N GLU A 425 -15.61 -26.83 -11.82
CA GLU A 425 -15.98 -26.81 -13.23
C GLU A 425 -14.83 -27.36 -14.11
N LEU A 426 -13.59 -26.98 -13.80
CA LEU A 426 -12.41 -27.53 -14.46
C LEU A 426 -12.21 -29.02 -14.16
N ALA A 427 -12.42 -29.44 -12.91
CA ALA A 427 -12.32 -30.84 -12.50
C ALA A 427 -13.36 -31.73 -13.23
N LYS A 428 -14.58 -31.21 -13.43
CA LYS A 428 -15.62 -31.85 -14.26
C LYS A 428 -15.13 -32.02 -15.71
N LYS A 429 -14.56 -30.97 -16.31
CA LYS A 429 -14.00 -31.02 -17.68
C LYS A 429 -12.86 -32.04 -17.80
N LYS A 430 -12.01 -32.18 -16.77
CA LYS A 430 -10.87 -33.12 -16.74
C LYS A 430 -11.21 -34.52 -16.20
N LYS A 431 -12.49 -34.82 -15.94
CA LYS A 431 -12.97 -36.11 -15.36
C LYS A 431 -12.28 -36.50 -14.04
N LYS A 432 -11.91 -35.51 -13.23
CA LYS A 432 -11.31 -35.66 -11.89
C LYS A 432 -12.28 -35.23 -10.78
N TYR A 433 -13.58 -35.24 -11.08
CA TYR A 433 -14.67 -34.95 -10.16
C TYR A 433 -15.16 -36.26 -9.50
N PRO A 434 -15.48 -36.28 -8.19
CA PRO A 434 -15.53 -35.15 -7.24
C PRO A 434 -14.14 -34.72 -6.72
N THR A 435 -13.99 -33.43 -6.45
CA THR A 435 -12.83 -32.85 -5.75
C THR A 435 -12.99 -33.07 -4.24
N ASP A 436 -11.92 -33.44 -3.54
CA ASP A 436 -11.91 -33.57 -2.09
C ASP A 436 -11.66 -32.21 -1.45
N LYS A 437 -12.70 -31.63 -0.84
CA LYS A 437 -12.64 -30.29 -0.25
C LYS A 437 -12.57 -30.39 1.26
N VAL A 438 -11.65 -29.63 1.86
CA VAL A 438 -11.53 -29.51 3.32
C VAL A 438 -11.41 -28.04 3.67
N SER A 439 -12.36 -27.52 4.44
CA SER A 439 -12.28 -26.17 4.98
C SER A 439 -11.47 -26.21 6.28
N MET A 440 -10.30 -25.57 6.27
CA MET A 440 -9.39 -25.56 7.41
C MET A 440 -10.00 -24.76 8.56
N GLY A 441 -9.93 -25.33 9.75
CA GLY A 441 -10.47 -24.80 11.00
C GLY A 441 -10.11 -25.74 12.15
N GLU A 442 -10.63 -25.48 13.33
CA GLU A 442 -10.31 -26.28 14.51
C GLU A 442 -10.69 -27.76 14.31
N GLY A 443 -9.71 -28.66 14.45
CA GLY A 443 -9.90 -30.11 14.34
C GLY A 443 -9.93 -30.71 12.92
N GLN A 444 -9.88 -29.89 11.86
CA GLN A 444 -9.97 -30.37 10.47
C GLN A 444 -8.65 -30.93 9.89
N GLU A 445 -7.53 -30.75 10.60
CA GLU A 445 -6.19 -31.17 10.17
C GLU A 445 -6.08 -32.69 9.92
N LYS A 446 -6.79 -33.49 10.72
CA LYS A 446 -6.79 -34.96 10.57
C LYS A 446 -7.46 -35.39 9.26
N VAL A 447 -8.60 -34.78 8.94
CA VAL A 447 -9.35 -35.05 7.71
C VAL A 447 -8.54 -34.61 6.50
N ALA A 448 -7.91 -33.44 6.56
CA ALA A 448 -7.00 -32.96 5.53
C ALA A 448 -5.86 -33.97 5.27
N ARG A 449 -5.25 -34.51 6.33
CA ARG A 449 -4.17 -35.50 6.22
C ARG A 449 -4.62 -36.81 5.56
N GLU A 450 -5.77 -37.34 5.95
CA GLU A 450 -6.33 -38.57 5.36
C GLU A 450 -6.66 -38.38 3.88
N LYS A 451 -7.32 -37.26 3.53
CA LYS A 451 -7.67 -36.93 2.15
C LYS A 451 -6.44 -36.70 1.27
N ASN A 452 -5.42 -36.00 1.78
CA ASN A 452 -4.20 -35.76 1.04
C ASN A 452 -3.42 -37.06 0.78
N ASN A 453 -3.29 -37.92 1.79
CA ASN A 453 -2.61 -39.22 1.63
C ASN A 453 -3.36 -40.14 0.66
N ALA A 454 -4.69 -40.16 0.70
CA ALA A 454 -5.49 -40.90 -0.28
C ALA A 454 -5.35 -40.33 -1.70
N ALA A 455 -5.26 -39.01 -1.82
CA ALA A 455 -5.10 -38.33 -3.10
C ALA A 455 -3.71 -38.55 -3.73
N PHE A 456 -2.65 -38.71 -2.93
CA PHE A 456 -1.32 -39.08 -3.43
C PHE A 456 -1.30 -40.42 -4.16
N VAL A 457 -2.10 -41.39 -3.71
CA VAL A 457 -2.21 -42.73 -4.31
C VAL A 457 -3.18 -42.76 -5.50
N THR A 458 -4.29 -42.01 -5.40
CA THR A 458 -5.38 -42.05 -6.40
C THR A 458 -5.23 -41.01 -7.53
N GLY A 459 -4.32 -40.05 -7.38
CA GLY A 459 -4.18 -38.92 -8.32
C GLY A 459 -5.41 -38.00 -8.32
N GLY A 460 -6.04 -37.85 -7.15
CA GLY A 460 -7.21 -37.00 -6.91
C GLY A 460 -6.85 -35.53 -6.76
N TRP A 461 -7.86 -34.64 -6.81
CA TRP A 461 -7.66 -33.20 -6.58
C TRP A 461 -8.17 -32.83 -5.19
N VAL A 462 -7.32 -32.14 -4.42
CA VAL A 462 -7.64 -31.71 -3.05
C VAL A 462 -7.69 -30.19 -3.00
N ILE A 463 -8.73 -29.65 -2.37
CA ILE A 463 -8.92 -28.22 -2.15
C ILE A 463 -8.92 -27.94 -0.64
N LEU A 464 -7.90 -27.23 -0.16
CA LEU A 464 -7.78 -26.78 1.23
C LEU A 464 -8.23 -25.33 1.32
N GLN A 465 -9.42 -25.11 1.87
CA GLN A 465 -9.98 -23.76 2.00
C GLN A 465 -9.57 -23.12 3.32
N ASN A 466 -9.46 -21.79 3.37
CA ASN A 466 -9.21 -21.01 4.59
C ASN A 466 -7.93 -21.44 5.34
N SER A 467 -6.87 -21.75 4.60
CA SER A 467 -5.63 -22.33 5.15
C SER A 467 -4.89 -21.40 6.13
N HIS A 468 -5.23 -20.10 6.14
CA HIS A 468 -4.77 -19.14 7.14
C HIS A 468 -5.23 -19.48 8.58
N LEU A 469 -6.32 -20.25 8.74
CA LEU A 469 -6.82 -20.74 10.03
C LEU A 469 -6.10 -22.03 10.50
N GLY A 470 -5.41 -22.73 9.60
CA GLY A 470 -4.78 -24.04 9.84
C GLY A 470 -3.26 -24.04 9.69
N ILE A 471 -2.58 -23.05 10.27
CA ILE A 471 -1.13 -22.81 10.05
C ILE A 471 -0.26 -24.00 10.50
N GLY A 472 -0.65 -24.70 11.58
CA GLY A 472 0.07 -25.88 12.08
C GLY A 472 0.18 -26.97 11.02
N TYR A 473 -0.94 -27.34 10.40
CA TYR A 473 -0.95 -28.31 9.31
C TYR A 473 -0.22 -27.82 8.05
N MET A 474 -0.23 -26.52 7.73
CA MET A 474 0.53 -26.00 6.58
C MET A 474 2.04 -26.22 6.74
N CYS A 475 2.57 -26.10 7.96
CA CYS A 475 3.98 -26.40 8.24
C CYS A 475 4.30 -27.89 8.05
N GLU A 476 3.39 -28.78 8.46
CA GLU A 476 3.54 -30.22 8.22
C GLU A 476 3.44 -30.58 6.74
N LEU A 477 2.54 -29.91 6.00
CA LEU A 477 2.29 -30.16 4.59
C LEU A 477 3.54 -29.91 3.73
N GLU A 478 4.34 -28.89 4.06
CA GLU A 478 5.65 -28.65 3.45
C GLU A 478 6.54 -29.90 3.52
N ASP A 479 6.69 -30.44 4.72
CA ASP A 479 7.50 -31.64 4.99
C ASP A 479 6.94 -32.87 4.27
N VAL A 480 5.60 -33.03 4.26
CA VAL A 480 4.92 -34.17 3.62
C VAL A 480 5.13 -34.17 2.11
N LEU A 481 5.00 -33.02 1.45
CA LEU A 481 5.20 -32.90 -0.01
C LEU A 481 6.66 -33.17 -0.42
N LEU A 482 7.63 -32.81 0.43
CA LEU A 482 9.05 -33.03 0.16
C LEU A 482 9.49 -34.46 0.44
N LYS A 483 9.09 -35.04 1.59
CA LYS A 483 9.57 -36.35 2.07
C LYS A 483 8.90 -37.53 1.37
N THR A 484 7.70 -37.37 0.84
CA THR A 484 6.97 -38.48 0.20
C THR A 484 7.58 -38.80 -1.18
N PRO A 485 8.08 -40.02 -1.42
CA PRO A 485 8.77 -40.36 -2.66
C PRO A 485 7.82 -40.61 -3.84
N GLU A 486 6.70 -41.29 -3.63
CA GLU A 486 5.73 -41.67 -4.67
C GLU A 486 4.45 -40.80 -4.56
N ILE A 487 4.21 -39.96 -5.55
CA ILE A 487 2.99 -39.17 -5.71
C ILE A 487 2.53 -39.33 -7.16
N ASP A 488 1.26 -39.65 -7.38
CA ASP A 488 0.67 -39.77 -8.72
C ASP A 488 0.78 -38.44 -9.50
N GLU A 489 1.15 -38.50 -10.78
CA GLU A 489 1.37 -37.31 -11.62
C GLU A 489 0.10 -36.49 -11.87
N ALA A 490 -1.09 -37.09 -11.74
CA ALA A 490 -2.38 -36.41 -11.92
C ALA A 490 -2.87 -35.72 -10.64
N PHE A 491 -2.23 -35.97 -9.49
CA PHE A 491 -2.53 -35.30 -8.23
C PHE A 491 -2.36 -33.79 -8.36
N ARG A 492 -3.32 -33.02 -7.83
CA ARG A 492 -3.23 -31.56 -7.74
C ARG A 492 -3.76 -31.08 -6.39
N LEU A 493 -2.99 -30.17 -5.79
CA LEU A 493 -3.32 -29.54 -4.52
C LEU A 493 -3.60 -28.06 -4.74
N TRP A 494 -4.79 -27.64 -4.35
CA TRP A 494 -5.27 -26.27 -4.39
C TRP A 494 -5.43 -25.76 -2.97
N ILE A 495 -4.76 -24.66 -2.63
CA ILE A 495 -4.78 -24.06 -1.30
C ILE A 495 -5.39 -22.68 -1.44
N THR A 496 -6.38 -22.33 -0.63
CA THR A 496 -6.88 -20.96 -0.53
C THR A 496 -6.51 -20.37 0.82
N CYS A 497 -6.04 -19.12 0.80
CA CYS A 497 -5.49 -18.46 1.97
C CYS A 497 -5.69 -16.95 1.91
N GLU A 498 -5.90 -16.32 3.06
CA GLU A 498 -5.81 -14.86 3.20
C GLU A 498 -4.37 -14.51 3.62
N ILE A 499 -3.96 -13.26 3.42
CA ILE A 499 -2.59 -12.81 3.75
C ILE A 499 -2.30 -13.06 5.23
N THR A 500 -1.25 -13.82 5.54
CA THR A 500 -0.84 -14.10 6.93
C THR A 500 0.68 -14.22 7.04
N LEU A 501 1.28 -13.46 7.95
CA LEU A 501 2.74 -13.43 8.20
C LEU A 501 3.32 -14.75 8.75
N ARG A 502 2.45 -15.59 9.33
CA ARG A 502 2.83 -16.87 9.94
C ARG A 502 2.81 -18.03 8.94
N PHE A 503 2.43 -17.79 7.69
CA PHE A 503 2.37 -18.84 6.69
C PHE A 503 3.80 -19.35 6.36
N PRO A 504 4.01 -20.68 6.26
CA PRO A 504 5.34 -21.26 6.08
C PRO A 504 6.00 -20.84 4.75
N ILE A 505 7.25 -20.35 4.86
CA ILE A 505 8.03 -19.84 3.71
C ILE A 505 8.32 -20.94 2.71
N GLY A 506 8.67 -22.15 3.16
CA GLY A 506 9.03 -23.23 2.25
C GLY A 506 7.85 -23.64 1.38
N LEU A 507 6.65 -23.71 1.94
CA LEU A 507 5.42 -23.94 1.16
C LEU A 507 5.16 -22.79 0.16
N LEU A 508 5.34 -21.52 0.54
CA LEU A 508 5.20 -20.38 -0.38
C LEU A 508 6.20 -20.42 -1.54
N GLN A 509 7.42 -20.88 -1.26
CA GLN A 509 8.51 -21.00 -2.21
C GLN A 509 8.38 -22.18 -3.18
N ILE A 510 7.52 -23.15 -2.87
CA ILE A 510 7.19 -24.29 -3.74
C ILE A 510 5.89 -24.01 -4.52
N ALA A 511 4.93 -23.30 -3.91
CA ALA A 511 3.62 -23.06 -4.48
C ALA A 511 3.62 -22.05 -5.64
N ILE A 512 2.74 -22.28 -6.61
CA ILE A 512 2.36 -21.29 -7.62
C ILE A 512 1.34 -20.36 -7.00
N LYS A 513 1.59 -19.05 -7.04
CA LYS A 513 0.74 -18.05 -6.40
C LYS A 513 -0.19 -17.41 -7.41
N VAL A 514 -1.45 -17.27 -7.01
CA VAL A 514 -2.49 -16.65 -7.82
C VAL A 514 -3.35 -15.77 -6.94
N THR A 515 -3.47 -14.49 -7.26
CA THR A 515 -4.39 -13.58 -6.57
C THR A 515 -5.76 -13.61 -7.23
N LEU A 516 -6.81 -13.75 -6.41
CA LEU A 516 -8.19 -13.61 -6.86
C LEU A 516 -8.81 -12.35 -6.26
N GLU A 517 -8.77 -11.28 -7.05
CA GLU A 517 -9.37 -9.99 -6.72
C GLU A 517 -10.54 -9.67 -7.67
N PRO A 518 -11.56 -8.94 -7.19
CA PRO A 518 -12.52 -8.34 -8.09
C PRO A 518 -11.81 -7.34 -9.01
N PRO A 519 -12.10 -7.37 -10.32
CA PRO A 519 -11.47 -6.44 -11.25
C PRO A 519 -11.92 -5.02 -10.91
N ALA A 520 -10.98 -4.07 -10.91
CA ALA A 520 -11.27 -2.67 -10.69
C ALA A 520 -11.89 -2.04 -11.95
N GLY A 521 -12.91 -1.21 -11.75
CA GLY A 521 -13.65 -0.48 -12.76
C GLY A 521 -15.04 -1.03 -13.03
N LEU A 522 -15.98 -0.13 -13.30
CA LEU A 522 -17.40 -0.43 -13.54
C LEU A 522 -17.58 -1.37 -14.74
N LYS A 523 -16.87 -1.11 -15.84
CA LYS A 523 -16.89 -1.98 -17.04
C LYS A 523 -16.45 -3.40 -16.69
N ALA A 524 -15.33 -3.55 -16.00
CA ALA A 524 -14.77 -4.86 -15.68
C ALA A 524 -15.62 -5.64 -14.66
N GLY A 525 -16.18 -4.94 -13.66
CA GLY A 525 -17.13 -5.49 -12.70
C GLY A 525 -18.39 -6.02 -13.39
N LEU A 526 -19.03 -5.21 -14.23
CA LEU A 526 -20.22 -5.61 -15.01
C LEU A 526 -19.91 -6.77 -15.96
N TYR A 527 -18.80 -6.69 -16.70
CA TYR A 527 -18.40 -7.74 -17.64
C TYR A 527 -18.17 -9.07 -16.92
N ARG A 528 -17.57 -9.04 -15.72
CA ARG A 528 -17.42 -10.22 -14.87
C ARG A 528 -18.78 -10.76 -14.44
N THR A 529 -19.68 -9.94 -13.91
CA THR A 529 -21.03 -10.36 -13.50
C THR A 529 -21.80 -11.03 -14.64
N TYR A 530 -21.74 -10.47 -15.85
CA TYR A 530 -22.35 -11.05 -17.06
C TYR A 530 -21.59 -12.26 -17.64
N SER A 531 -20.38 -12.53 -17.18
CA SER A 531 -19.60 -13.70 -17.59
C SER A 531 -19.69 -14.85 -16.59
N THR A 532 -19.85 -14.57 -15.30
CA THR A 532 -19.83 -15.59 -14.24
C THR A 532 -21.21 -15.92 -13.66
N MET A 533 -22.12 -14.94 -13.57
CA MET A 533 -23.40 -15.09 -12.85
C MET A 533 -24.62 -15.08 -13.76
N VAL A 534 -24.71 -14.06 -14.63
CA VAL A 534 -25.89 -13.89 -15.49
C VAL A 534 -25.74 -14.85 -16.66
N SER A 535 -26.42 -16.00 -16.58
CA SER A 535 -26.55 -16.95 -17.68
C SER A 535 -27.77 -16.62 -18.55
N GLN A 536 -27.76 -17.12 -19.79
CA GLN A 536 -28.88 -16.88 -20.72
C GLN A 536 -30.17 -17.47 -20.13
N GLU A 537 -30.02 -18.61 -19.43
CA GLU A 537 -31.08 -19.24 -18.67
C GLU A 537 -31.71 -18.28 -17.65
N LEU A 538 -30.92 -17.49 -16.91
CA LEU A 538 -31.43 -16.53 -15.92
C LEU A 538 -32.23 -15.40 -16.57
N LEU A 539 -31.77 -14.90 -17.72
CA LEU A 539 -32.48 -13.84 -18.46
C LEU A 539 -33.80 -14.35 -19.05
N ASP A 540 -33.84 -15.61 -19.47
CA ASP A 540 -35.01 -16.22 -20.12
C ASP A 540 -35.98 -16.90 -19.14
N LYS A 541 -35.68 -16.93 -17.83
CA LYS A 541 -36.59 -17.46 -16.81
C LYS A 541 -37.95 -16.74 -16.76
N ILE A 542 -37.94 -15.42 -16.97
CA ILE A 542 -39.15 -14.59 -16.96
C ILE A 542 -39.23 -13.87 -18.30
N ASP A 543 -40.27 -14.17 -19.07
CA ASP A 543 -40.46 -13.64 -20.42
C ASP A 543 -41.05 -12.21 -20.43
N LEU A 544 -40.44 -11.31 -19.65
CA LEU A 544 -40.78 -9.88 -19.61
C LEU A 544 -39.54 -9.01 -19.83
N PRO A 545 -39.60 -7.98 -20.68
CA PRO A 545 -38.54 -6.99 -20.82
C PRO A 545 -38.18 -6.29 -19.50
N GLN A 546 -39.18 -6.16 -18.61
CA GLN A 546 -39.02 -5.57 -17.29
C GLN A 546 -38.07 -6.37 -16.39
N TRP A 547 -38.06 -7.70 -16.50
CA TRP A 547 -37.14 -8.56 -15.75
C TRP A 547 -35.68 -8.31 -16.15
N ARG A 548 -35.39 -8.30 -17.44
CA ARG A 548 -34.04 -8.05 -17.98
C ARG A 548 -33.50 -6.69 -17.55
N THR A 549 -34.38 -5.68 -17.54
CA THR A 549 -34.09 -4.33 -17.04
C THR A 549 -33.73 -4.32 -15.56
N LEU A 550 -34.49 -5.02 -14.72
CA LEU A 550 -34.22 -5.12 -13.27
C LEU A 550 -32.92 -5.89 -12.97
N VAL A 551 -32.63 -6.95 -13.73
CA VAL A 551 -31.36 -7.69 -13.61
C VAL A 551 -30.18 -6.77 -13.94
N PHE A 552 -30.28 -5.97 -15.01
CA PHE A 552 -29.24 -5.00 -15.36
C PHE A 552 -29.08 -3.93 -14.27
N VAL A 553 -30.19 -3.34 -13.78
CA VAL A 553 -30.16 -2.32 -12.70
C VAL A 553 -29.54 -2.88 -11.42
N GLN A 554 -29.85 -4.12 -11.06
CA GLN A 554 -29.29 -4.78 -9.89
C GLN A 554 -27.79 -5.08 -10.06
N ALA A 555 -27.37 -5.57 -11.23
CA ALA A 555 -25.95 -5.79 -11.55
C ALA A 555 -25.16 -4.48 -11.58
N PHE A 556 -25.79 -3.41 -12.09
CA PHE A 556 -25.25 -2.06 -12.09
C PHE A 556 -25.08 -1.52 -10.67
N LEU A 557 -26.10 -1.65 -9.82
CA LEU A 557 -26.04 -1.26 -8.41
C LEU A 557 -24.93 -2.00 -7.67
N HIS A 558 -24.80 -3.31 -7.88
CA HIS A 558 -23.74 -4.11 -7.26
C HIS A 558 -22.34 -3.62 -7.66
N SER A 559 -22.13 -3.34 -8.95
CA SER A 559 -20.84 -2.86 -9.47
C SER A 559 -20.50 -1.46 -8.95
N ILE A 560 -21.49 -0.55 -8.88
CA ILE A 560 -21.29 0.80 -8.32
C ILE A 560 -20.93 0.74 -6.85
N VAL A 561 -21.65 -0.05 -6.07
CA VAL A 561 -21.45 -0.13 -4.62
C VAL A 561 -20.05 -0.70 -4.30
N GLN A 562 -19.60 -1.70 -5.05
CA GLN A 562 -18.23 -2.24 -4.97
C GLN A 562 -17.19 -1.19 -5.34
N GLU A 563 -17.34 -0.53 -6.50
CA GLU A 563 -16.39 0.47 -6.98
C GLU A 563 -16.34 1.71 -6.08
N ARG A 564 -17.46 2.11 -5.48
CA ARG A 564 -17.52 3.27 -4.58
C ARG A 564 -16.64 3.11 -3.33
N ARG A 565 -16.28 1.88 -2.95
CA ARG A 565 -15.30 1.59 -1.89
C ARG A 565 -13.93 2.23 -2.15
N LYS A 566 -13.54 2.44 -3.42
CA LYS A 566 -12.23 3.01 -3.79
C LYS A 566 -12.02 4.43 -3.26
N PHE A 567 -13.09 5.20 -3.09
CA PHE A 567 -13.02 6.59 -2.61
C PHE A 567 -12.91 6.71 -1.08
N GLY A 568 -12.69 5.61 -0.36
CA GLY A 568 -12.48 5.62 1.09
C GLY A 568 -13.67 6.25 1.84
N PRO A 569 -13.42 7.08 2.88
CA PRO A 569 -14.47 7.69 3.72
C PRO A 569 -15.50 8.53 2.96
N ILE A 570 -15.15 9.10 1.79
CA ILE A 570 -16.07 9.87 0.96
C ILE A 570 -17.09 8.95 0.27
N GLY A 571 -16.64 7.75 -0.12
CA GLY A 571 -17.47 6.72 -0.72
C GLY A 571 -18.37 6.05 0.32
N TRP A 572 -17.74 5.44 1.32
CA TRP A 572 -18.36 4.74 2.45
C TRP A 572 -17.59 5.07 3.73
N CYS A 573 -18.28 5.36 4.84
CA CYS A 573 -17.63 5.59 6.13
C CYS A 573 -16.83 4.36 6.55
N ILE A 574 -17.41 3.17 6.34
CA ILE A 574 -16.73 1.88 6.54
C ILE A 574 -16.69 1.13 5.19
N PRO A 575 -15.52 0.63 4.75
CA PRO A 575 -15.42 -0.08 3.49
C PRO A 575 -16.08 -1.47 3.57
N TYR A 576 -17.38 -1.54 3.28
CA TYR A 576 -18.13 -2.79 3.26
C TYR A 576 -17.76 -3.66 2.07
N GLU A 577 -17.77 -4.97 2.31
CA GLU A 577 -17.47 -5.97 1.29
C GLU A 577 -18.76 -6.66 0.86
N TYR A 578 -19.10 -6.44 -0.40
CA TYR A 578 -20.27 -7.00 -1.02
C TYR A 578 -19.89 -8.13 -1.95
N ASN A 579 -20.43 -9.30 -1.68
CA ASN A 579 -20.06 -10.53 -2.35
C ASN A 579 -21.05 -10.84 -3.48
N ASN A 580 -20.58 -11.72 -4.34
CA ASN A 580 -21.38 -12.40 -5.34
C ASN A 580 -22.65 -13.06 -4.74
N SER A 581 -22.57 -13.63 -3.54
CA SER A 581 -23.72 -14.20 -2.83
C SER A 581 -24.83 -13.20 -2.54
N ASP A 582 -24.48 -11.94 -2.26
CA ASP A 582 -25.47 -10.90 -1.94
C ASP A 582 -26.24 -10.50 -3.20
N LEU A 583 -25.54 -10.46 -4.35
CA LEU A 583 -26.15 -10.26 -5.66
C LEU A 583 -27.11 -11.41 -6.00
N ASP A 584 -26.67 -12.66 -5.85
CA ASP A 584 -27.50 -13.84 -6.14
C ASP A 584 -28.75 -13.90 -5.26
N ALA A 585 -28.63 -13.61 -3.96
CA ALA A 585 -29.77 -13.52 -3.05
C ALA A 585 -30.78 -12.42 -3.47
N CYS A 586 -30.29 -11.26 -3.92
CA CYS A 586 -31.14 -10.19 -4.43
C CYS A 586 -31.82 -10.55 -5.75
N LEU A 587 -31.09 -11.16 -6.69
CA LEU A 587 -31.66 -11.62 -7.95
C LEU A 587 -32.73 -12.70 -7.72
N LEU A 588 -32.49 -13.65 -6.81
CA LEU A 588 -33.48 -14.67 -6.43
C LEU A 588 -34.72 -14.04 -5.77
N PHE A 589 -34.54 -13.02 -4.94
CA PHE A 589 -35.66 -12.27 -4.37
C PHE A 589 -36.46 -11.55 -5.45
N LEU A 590 -35.80 -10.81 -6.35
CA LEU A 590 -36.44 -10.10 -7.45
C LEU A 590 -37.19 -11.08 -8.36
N GLU A 591 -36.60 -12.25 -8.66
CA GLU A 591 -37.21 -13.33 -9.45
C GLU A 591 -38.54 -13.78 -8.81
N LYS A 592 -38.52 -14.07 -7.51
CA LYS A 592 -39.71 -14.50 -6.75
C LYS A 592 -40.76 -13.40 -6.63
N HIS A 593 -40.33 -12.16 -6.42
CA HIS A 593 -41.24 -11.02 -6.27
C HIS A 593 -41.94 -10.71 -7.59
N VAL A 594 -41.19 -10.63 -8.70
CA VAL A 594 -41.73 -10.38 -10.04
C VAL A 594 -42.66 -11.51 -10.47
N SER A 595 -42.27 -12.78 -10.30
CA SER A 595 -43.15 -13.92 -10.62
C SER A 595 -44.46 -13.93 -9.81
N THR A 596 -44.41 -13.65 -8.52
CA THR A 596 -45.61 -13.54 -7.67
C THR A 596 -46.51 -12.38 -8.10
N THR A 597 -45.91 -11.24 -8.42
CA THR A 597 -46.61 -10.03 -8.88
C THR A 597 -47.32 -10.27 -10.20
N ILE A 598 -46.70 -11.03 -11.12
CA ILE A 598 -47.32 -11.48 -12.37
C ILE A 598 -48.51 -12.40 -12.09
N MET A 599 -48.36 -13.39 -11.21
CA MET A 599 -49.47 -14.30 -10.86
C MET A 599 -50.65 -13.57 -10.22
N ALA A 600 -50.38 -12.51 -9.45
CA ALA A 600 -51.38 -11.71 -8.76
C ALA A 600 -51.96 -10.55 -9.59
N GLY A 601 -51.36 -10.20 -10.74
CA GLY A 601 -51.78 -9.07 -11.58
C GLY A 601 -51.63 -7.69 -10.93
N SER A 602 -50.81 -7.56 -9.88
CA SER A 602 -50.55 -6.31 -9.17
C SER A 602 -49.34 -5.57 -9.75
N PRO A 603 -49.18 -4.24 -9.55
CA PRO A 603 -47.94 -3.54 -9.88
C PRO A 603 -46.82 -3.88 -8.89
N ILE A 604 -45.56 -3.67 -9.29
CA ILE A 604 -44.38 -3.88 -8.44
C ILE A 604 -44.39 -2.87 -7.29
N SER A 605 -44.25 -3.35 -6.05
CA SER A 605 -44.15 -2.50 -4.87
C SER A 605 -42.71 -2.01 -4.69
N TRP A 606 -42.43 -0.78 -5.13
CA TRP A 606 -41.08 -0.18 -4.98
C TRP A 606 -40.63 -0.07 -3.54
N VAL A 607 -41.54 0.22 -2.59
CA VAL A 607 -41.21 0.28 -1.16
C VAL A 607 -40.68 -1.07 -0.67
N THR A 608 -41.30 -2.17 -1.12
CA THR A 608 -40.86 -3.53 -0.77
C THR A 608 -39.52 -3.87 -1.41
N VAL A 609 -39.33 -3.54 -2.69
CA VAL A 609 -38.06 -3.78 -3.40
C VAL A 609 -36.93 -2.96 -2.76
N GLN A 610 -37.15 -1.67 -2.53
CA GLN A 610 -36.18 -0.78 -1.89
C GLN A 610 -35.80 -1.28 -0.50
N TYR A 611 -36.78 -1.62 0.35
CA TYR A 611 -36.52 -2.15 1.69
C TYR A 611 -35.74 -3.48 1.65
N MET A 612 -36.15 -4.41 0.78
CA MET A 612 -35.50 -5.72 0.70
C MET A 612 -34.07 -5.64 0.17
N VAL A 613 -33.82 -4.84 -0.86
CA VAL A 613 -32.47 -4.66 -1.40
C VAL A 613 -31.61 -3.85 -0.42
N ALA A 614 -32.12 -2.72 0.07
CA ALA A 614 -31.34 -1.75 0.82
C ALA A 614 -31.20 -2.04 2.32
N GLU A 615 -32.26 -2.46 3.00
CA GLU A 615 -32.23 -2.68 4.45
C GLU A 615 -32.02 -4.14 4.82
N ALA A 616 -32.62 -5.08 4.08
CA ALA A 616 -32.53 -6.50 4.42
C ALA A 616 -31.26 -7.18 3.87
N GLN A 617 -31.07 -7.20 2.55
CA GLN A 617 -29.99 -7.98 1.93
C GLN A 617 -28.62 -7.28 2.04
N TYR A 618 -28.46 -6.11 1.40
CA TYR A 618 -27.22 -5.35 1.50
C TYR A 618 -27.10 -4.64 2.86
N GLY A 619 -28.22 -4.15 3.41
CA GLY A 619 -28.28 -3.43 4.69
C GLY A 619 -27.90 -4.26 5.90
N GLY A 620 -28.06 -5.60 5.85
CA GLY A 620 -27.60 -6.51 6.92
C GLY A 620 -26.08 -6.46 7.15
N ARG A 621 -25.29 -6.00 6.17
CA ARG A 621 -23.84 -5.76 6.31
C ARG A 621 -23.48 -4.35 6.77
N ILE A 622 -24.40 -3.40 6.64
CA ILE A 622 -24.15 -1.98 6.91
C ILE A 622 -24.35 -1.72 8.41
N THR A 623 -23.25 -1.36 9.06
CA THR A 623 -23.21 -1.07 10.49
C THR A 623 -23.46 0.40 10.83
N ASP A 624 -23.04 1.33 9.95
CA ASP A 624 -23.13 2.77 10.16
C ASP A 624 -24.45 3.33 9.62
N ASP A 625 -25.10 4.20 10.39
CA ASP A 625 -26.41 4.74 10.04
C ASP A 625 -26.35 5.72 8.86
N LEU A 626 -25.25 6.48 8.70
CA LEU A 626 -25.10 7.42 7.57
C LEU A 626 -24.85 6.66 6.27
N ASP A 627 -24.10 5.57 6.32
CA ASP A 627 -23.93 4.65 5.19
C ASP A 627 -25.26 3.95 4.84
N ARG A 628 -26.09 3.61 5.84
CA ARG A 628 -27.45 3.07 5.59
C ARG A 628 -28.34 4.10 4.91
N GLU A 629 -28.31 5.35 5.36
CA GLU A 629 -29.02 6.47 4.70
C GLU A 629 -28.55 6.65 3.25
N LEU A 630 -27.25 6.54 2.97
CA LEU A 630 -26.68 6.61 1.64
C LEU A 630 -27.17 5.47 0.75
N PHE A 631 -27.11 4.22 1.21
CA PHE A 631 -27.57 3.07 0.41
C PHE A 631 -29.07 3.18 0.11
N ASN A 632 -29.88 3.60 1.10
CA ASN A 632 -31.31 3.88 0.91
C ASN A 632 -31.54 4.94 -0.18
N THR A 633 -30.69 5.96 -0.30
CA THR A 633 -30.80 6.95 -1.39
C THR A 633 -30.52 6.36 -2.78
N TYR A 634 -29.58 5.41 -2.90
CA TYR A 634 -29.36 4.70 -4.16
C TYR A 634 -30.57 3.87 -4.55
N ALA A 635 -31.10 3.09 -3.61
CA ALA A 635 -32.28 2.28 -3.86
C ALA A 635 -33.49 3.15 -4.24
N ALA A 636 -33.71 4.27 -3.55
CA ALA A 636 -34.79 5.20 -3.88
C ALA A 636 -34.65 5.84 -5.27
N LYS A 637 -33.41 6.13 -5.71
CA LYS A 637 -33.14 6.76 -7.01
C LYS A 637 -33.23 5.76 -8.18
N TRP A 638 -32.76 4.54 -7.98
CA TRP A 638 -32.62 3.55 -9.06
C TRP A 638 -33.72 2.50 -9.09
N PHE A 639 -34.49 2.27 -8.02
CA PHE A 639 -35.67 1.42 -8.03
C PHE A 639 -36.93 2.28 -7.99
N CYS A 640 -37.28 2.88 -9.12
CA CYS A 640 -38.47 3.69 -9.32
C CYS A 640 -39.09 3.48 -10.71
N ASP A 641 -40.30 3.99 -10.94
CA ASP A 641 -40.98 3.86 -12.23
C ASP A 641 -40.26 4.56 -13.40
N ASP A 642 -39.30 5.45 -13.11
CA ASP A 642 -38.54 6.15 -14.15
C ASP A 642 -37.61 5.22 -14.94
N ILE A 643 -37.24 4.05 -14.40
CA ILE A 643 -36.39 3.06 -15.09
C ILE A 643 -37.03 2.56 -16.39
N TRP A 644 -38.37 2.52 -16.45
CA TRP A 644 -39.10 2.03 -17.62
C TRP A 644 -39.03 2.98 -18.81
N LYS A 645 -38.58 4.22 -18.60
CA LYS A 645 -38.47 5.22 -19.67
C LYS A 645 -37.19 4.99 -20.47
N PRO A 646 -37.23 4.93 -21.82
CA PRO A 646 -36.03 4.77 -22.64
C PRO A 646 -35.07 5.98 -22.59
N SER A 647 -35.52 7.11 -22.03
CA SER A 647 -34.70 8.29 -21.74
C SER A 647 -33.97 8.19 -20.39
N PHE A 648 -34.17 7.12 -19.62
CA PHE A 648 -33.54 6.97 -18.31
C PHE A 648 -32.03 6.77 -18.46
N THR A 649 -31.28 7.60 -17.74
CA THR A 649 -29.84 7.51 -17.64
C THR A 649 -29.48 7.42 -16.16
N PHE A 650 -28.52 6.56 -15.82
CA PHE A 650 -28.02 6.49 -14.44
C PHE A 650 -27.30 7.79 -14.03
N ASN A 651 -26.81 8.55 -15.02
CA ASN A 651 -26.28 9.90 -14.84
C ASN A 651 -27.41 10.93 -14.86
N ASN A 652 -27.52 11.70 -13.77
CA ASN A 652 -28.38 12.89 -13.69
C ASN A 652 -27.62 14.20 -14.00
N TYR A 653 -26.33 14.10 -14.31
CA TYR A 653 -25.43 15.24 -14.53
C TYR A 653 -24.97 15.26 -15.99
N PRO A 654 -24.65 16.44 -16.54
CA PRO A 654 -23.98 16.52 -17.83
C PRO A 654 -22.62 15.81 -17.73
N SER A 655 -22.48 14.71 -18.46
CA SER A 655 -21.28 13.88 -18.51
C SER A 655 -20.99 13.51 -19.96
N ASP A 656 -19.72 13.29 -20.30
CA ASP A 656 -19.29 12.94 -21.66
C ASP A 656 -19.86 11.60 -22.15
N TYR A 657 -20.23 10.71 -21.23
CA TYR A 657 -20.85 9.42 -21.52
C TYR A 657 -22.16 9.21 -20.75
N ASN A 658 -23.22 8.80 -21.46
CA ASN A 658 -24.53 8.54 -20.87
C ASN A 658 -24.75 7.03 -20.68
N TYR A 659 -24.74 6.58 -19.43
CA TYR A 659 -25.02 5.19 -19.08
C TYR A 659 -26.52 4.91 -19.22
N LYS A 660 -26.88 4.22 -20.29
CA LYS A 660 -28.24 3.75 -20.58
C LYS A 660 -28.37 2.27 -20.30
N ILE A 661 -29.61 1.82 -20.10
CA ILE A 661 -29.93 0.40 -19.98
C ILE A 661 -29.98 -0.20 -21.39
N PRO A 662 -29.20 -1.25 -21.69
CA PRO A 662 -29.25 -1.91 -23.00
C PRO A 662 -30.58 -2.64 -23.22
N GLU A 663 -31.18 -2.46 -24.41
CA GLU A 663 -32.34 -3.23 -24.86
C GLU A 663 -31.86 -4.44 -25.68
N GLY A 664 -31.45 -5.51 -24.99
CA GLY A 664 -30.98 -6.74 -25.61
C GLY A 664 -31.73 -7.98 -25.12
N LEU A 665 -31.83 -8.99 -25.99
CA LEU A 665 -32.39 -10.32 -25.66
C LEU A 665 -31.28 -11.31 -25.30
N ASP A 666 -30.14 -11.22 -26.00
CA ASP A 666 -29.01 -12.12 -25.83
C ASP A 666 -27.94 -11.52 -24.91
N ILE A 667 -27.28 -12.36 -24.13
CA ILE A 667 -26.11 -11.96 -23.32
C ILE A 667 -25.03 -11.27 -24.14
N SER A 668 -24.78 -11.71 -25.37
CA SER A 668 -23.75 -11.11 -26.24
C SER A 668 -24.02 -9.63 -26.48
N GLN A 669 -25.28 -9.22 -26.64
CA GLN A 669 -25.67 -7.82 -26.84
C GLN A 669 -25.43 -7.00 -25.57
N PHE A 670 -25.69 -7.57 -24.38
CA PHE A 670 -25.33 -6.92 -23.12
C PHE A 670 -23.81 -6.77 -22.96
N LYS A 671 -23.02 -7.78 -23.34
CA LYS A 671 -21.56 -7.72 -23.29
C LYS A 671 -20.99 -6.67 -24.25
N GLU A 672 -21.48 -6.61 -25.49
CA GLU A 672 -21.11 -5.57 -26.46
C GLU A 672 -21.46 -4.17 -25.95
N ALA A 673 -22.64 -4.00 -25.34
CA ALA A 673 -23.02 -2.73 -24.73
C ALA A 673 -22.12 -2.36 -23.55
N ILE A 674 -21.74 -3.31 -22.69
CA ILE A 674 -20.77 -3.10 -21.60
C ILE A 674 -19.40 -2.73 -22.17
N ASP A 675 -19.01 -3.29 -23.32
CA ASP A 675 -17.73 -2.99 -23.93
C ASP A 675 -17.61 -1.55 -24.44
N THR A 676 -18.72 -0.89 -24.77
CA THR A 676 -18.76 0.53 -25.14
C THR A 676 -18.52 1.49 -23.97
N ILE A 677 -18.62 1.01 -22.72
CA ILE A 677 -18.39 1.82 -21.52
C ILE A 677 -16.89 2.20 -21.44
N PRO A 678 -16.54 3.45 -21.09
CA PRO A 678 -15.16 3.85 -20.85
C PRO A 678 -14.46 2.98 -19.79
N ALA A 679 -13.18 2.68 -19.98
CA ALA A 679 -12.38 1.94 -18.99
C ALA A 679 -12.05 2.78 -17.74
N VAL A 680 -12.01 4.11 -17.89
CA VAL A 680 -11.80 5.05 -16.77
C VAL A 680 -13.15 5.66 -16.41
N ASP A 681 -13.62 5.34 -15.21
CA ASP A 681 -14.92 5.81 -14.71
C ASP A 681 -14.83 7.24 -14.15
N SER A 682 -15.78 8.09 -14.54
CA SER A 682 -15.94 9.41 -13.91
C SER A 682 -16.60 9.26 -12.53
N PRO A 683 -16.11 9.94 -11.46
CA PRO A 683 -16.72 9.90 -10.13
C PRO A 683 -18.22 10.25 -10.09
N LEU A 684 -18.68 11.00 -11.10
CA LEU A 684 -20.06 11.45 -11.25
C LEU A 684 -21.05 10.27 -11.34
N ILE A 685 -20.66 9.13 -11.90
CA ILE A 685 -21.55 7.95 -11.99
C ILE A 685 -21.82 7.36 -10.60
N PHE A 686 -20.84 7.44 -9.70
CA PHE A 686 -20.99 7.07 -8.30
C PHE A 686 -21.67 8.18 -7.51
N GLY A 687 -22.16 9.26 -8.12
CA GLY A 687 -22.76 10.39 -7.42
C GLY A 687 -21.75 11.28 -6.67
N LEU A 688 -20.45 11.11 -6.88
CA LEU A 688 -19.40 11.94 -6.27
C LEU A 688 -18.98 13.10 -7.17
N HIS A 689 -18.34 14.12 -6.59
CA HIS A 689 -17.74 15.22 -7.35
C HIS A 689 -16.43 14.76 -8.03
N THR A 690 -16.02 15.41 -9.12
CA THR A 690 -14.76 15.09 -9.85
C THR A 690 -13.51 15.17 -8.98
N ASN A 691 -13.54 16.00 -7.94
CA ASN A 691 -12.49 16.10 -6.93
C ASN A 691 -12.23 14.78 -6.18
N ALA A 692 -13.22 13.89 -6.09
CA ALA A 692 -13.02 12.59 -5.44
C ALA A 692 -12.01 11.72 -6.20
N ASP A 693 -11.92 11.85 -7.53
CA ASP A 693 -10.88 11.18 -8.33
C ASP A 693 -9.49 11.69 -7.96
N LEU A 694 -9.35 13.01 -7.76
CA LEU A 694 -8.08 13.62 -7.36
C LEU A 694 -7.62 13.06 -6.01
N THR A 695 -8.49 13.04 -4.99
CA THR A 695 -8.14 12.49 -3.67
C THR A 695 -7.75 11.03 -3.76
N TYR A 696 -8.51 10.22 -4.51
CA TYR A 696 -8.22 8.81 -4.70
C TYR A 696 -6.85 8.59 -5.36
N ARG A 697 -6.57 9.26 -6.47
CA ARG A 697 -5.31 9.11 -7.19
C ARG A 697 -4.11 9.68 -6.44
N MET A 698 -4.28 10.79 -5.72
CA MET A 698 -3.24 11.33 -4.84
C MET A 698 -2.87 10.32 -3.76
N LYS A 699 -3.88 9.67 -3.16
CA LYS A 699 -3.68 8.64 -2.14
C LYS A 699 -2.97 7.42 -2.74
N GLU A 700 -3.43 6.93 -3.89
CA GLU A 700 -2.80 5.80 -4.59
C GLU A 700 -1.33 6.09 -4.96
N ALA A 701 -1.05 7.27 -5.52
CA ALA A 701 0.31 7.67 -5.86
C ALA A 701 1.21 7.81 -4.62
N ALA A 702 0.69 8.39 -3.53
CA ALA A 702 1.41 8.52 -2.27
C ALA A 702 1.69 7.15 -1.63
N GLU A 703 0.72 6.24 -1.64
CA GLU A 703 0.87 4.86 -1.15
C GLU A 703 1.96 4.13 -1.96
N MET A 704 1.86 4.15 -3.29
CA MET A 704 2.85 3.52 -4.17
C MET A 704 4.27 4.03 -3.88
N ILE A 705 4.46 5.35 -3.76
CA ILE A 705 5.78 5.95 -3.52
C ILE A 705 6.30 5.63 -2.13
N THR A 706 5.45 5.69 -1.10
CA THR A 706 5.82 5.36 0.27
C THR A 706 6.28 3.91 0.35
N THR A 707 5.53 2.98 -0.27
CA THR A 707 5.90 1.57 -0.34
C THR A 707 7.22 1.36 -1.10
N ILE A 708 7.49 2.10 -2.17
CA ILE A 708 8.80 2.03 -2.86
C ILE A 708 9.94 2.50 -1.94
N ILE A 709 9.74 3.60 -1.22
CA ILE A 709 10.74 4.12 -0.27
C ILE A 709 11.02 3.10 0.83
N GLU A 710 9.98 2.47 1.37
CA GLU A 710 10.09 1.43 2.41
C GLU A 710 10.76 0.14 1.90
N THR A 711 10.60 -0.17 0.62
CA THR A 711 11.20 -1.35 -0.02
C THR A 711 12.70 -1.16 -0.29
N GLN A 712 13.18 0.10 -0.40
CA GLN A 712 14.60 0.37 -0.65
C GLN A 712 15.45 0.23 0.63
N PRO A 713 16.68 -0.30 0.53
CA PRO A 713 17.57 -0.47 1.67
C PRO A 713 17.94 0.88 2.29
N LYS A 714 17.53 1.10 3.55
CA LYS A 714 17.74 2.33 4.32
C LYS A 714 19.23 2.70 4.51
N ASP A 715 20.14 1.72 4.41
CA ASP A 715 21.59 1.89 4.63
C ASP A 715 22.36 2.47 3.42
N SER A 716 21.70 2.70 2.28
CA SER A 716 22.39 3.06 1.04
C SER A 716 22.63 4.58 0.82
N GLY A 717 22.41 5.44 1.82
CA GLY A 717 22.60 6.88 1.64
C GLY A 717 23.03 7.65 2.88
N ALA A 718 24.27 8.14 2.85
CA ALA A 718 24.86 9.24 3.63
C ALA A 718 25.91 8.85 4.68
N SER A 719 27.08 8.37 4.23
CA SER A 719 28.31 8.26 5.02
C SER A 719 28.95 9.62 5.41
N GLY A 720 28.17 10.71 5.44
CA GLY A 720 28.66 12.06 5.73
C GLY A 720 27.65 12.99 6.41
N GLY A 721 26.50 12.47 6.85
CA GLY A 721 25.51 13.22 7.63
C GLY A 721 25.64 12.97 9.15
N LYS A 722 25.02 13.82 9.97
CA LYS A 722 24.78 13.53 11.39
C LYS A 722 24.14 12.15 11.53
N SER A 723 24.49 11.40 12.57
CA SER A 723 23.85 10.10 12.83
C SER A 723 22.34 10.29 13.05
N THR A 724 21.56 9.26 12.74
CA THR A 724 20.09 9.26 12.97
C THR A 724 19.76 9.67 14.41
N ASP A 725 20.55 9.18 15.35
CA ASP A 725 20.37 9.36 16.77
C ASP A 725 20.70 10.81 17.19
N GLU A 726 21.74 11.42 16.59
CA GLU A 726 22.07 12.84 16.81
C GLU A 726 20.97 13.77 16.29
N ILE A 727 20.39 13.47 15.12
CA ILE A 727 19.30 14.27 14.53
C ILE A 727 18.07 14.24 15.45
N VAL A 728 17.67 13.03 15.89
CA VAL A 728 16.52 12.87 16.78
C VAL A 728 16.78 13.54 18.13
N LYS A 729 18.00 13.46 18.66
CA LYS A 729 18.36 14.14 19.91
C LYS A 729 18.24 15.65 19.80
N ASP A 730 18.79 16.26 18.76
CA ASP A 730 18.68 17.70 18.51
C ASP A 730 17.21 18.13 18.41
N LEU A 731 16.38 17.33 17.70
CA LEU A 731 14.94 17.55 17.59
C LEU A 731 14.23 17.48 18.96
N CYS A 732 14.51 16.45 19.75
CA CYS A 732 13.94 16.29 21.10
C CYS A 732 14.27 17.47 21.99
N LEU A 733 15.52 17.95 21.97
CA LEU A 733 15.95 19.11 22.76
C LEU A 733 15.27 20.40 22.30
N ASP A 734 15.17 20.63 20.99
CA ASP A 734 14.46 21.80 20.45
C ASP A 734 12.97 21.78 20.84
N LEU A 735 12.28 20.64 20.67
CA LEU A 735 10.88 20.50 21.08
C LEU A 735 10.69 20.72 22.57
N LEU A 736 11.58 20.19 23.41
CA LEU A 736 11.53 20.40 24.87
C LEU A 736 11.65 21.88 25.25
N THR A 737 12.41 22.70 24.52
CA THR A 737 12.49 24.15 24.79
C THR A 737 11.22 24.91 24.42
N LYS A 738 10.47 24.41 23.42
CA LYS A 738 9.23 25.03 22.92
C LYS A 738 7.97 24.52 23.64
N MET A 739 8.10 23.54 24.53
CA MET A 739 6.96 22.95 25.24
C MET A 739 6.24 23.99 26.13
N PRO A 740 4.90 24.05 26.10
CA PRO A 740 4.14 24.91 27.01
C PRO A 740 4.37 24.59 28.49
N PRO A 741 4.15 25.58 29.39
CA PRO A 741 4.24 25.37 30.84
C PRO A 741 3.11 24.46 31.34
N ASP A 742 3.33 23.82 32.49
CA ASP A 742 2.36 22.91 33.11
C ASP A 742 1.20 23.66 33.76
N PHE A 743 -0.01 23.13 33.59
CA PHE A 743 -1.19 23.51 34.37
C PHE A 743 -1.16 22.83 35.74
N VAL A 744 -0.90 23.60 36.79
CA VAL A 744 -0.96 23.12 38.17
C VAL A 744 -2.41 23.16 38.67
N GLU A 745 -2.95 21.99 39.05
CA GLU A 745 -4.38 21.82 39.41
C GLU A 745 -4.87 22.80 40.47
N GLU A 746 -4.07 23.03 41.51
CA GLU A 746 -4.42 23.95 42.59
C GLU A 746 -4.65 25.38 42.10
N ILE A 747 -3.86 25.84 41.13
CA ILE A 747 -3.89 27.21 40.63
C ILE A 747 -5.13 27.44 39.76
N PHE A 748 -5.35 26.58 38.76
CA PHE A 748 -6.47 26.77 37.84
C PHE A 748 -7.83 26.44 38.49
N ARG A 749 -7.88 25.54 39.49
CA ARG A 749 -9.10 25.30 40.28
C ARG A 749 -9.58 26.57 40.99
N VAL A 750 -8.67 27.34 41.58
CA VAL A 750 -9.00 28.61 42.24
C VAL A 750 -9.40 29.69 41.24
N GLN A 751 -8.77 29.72 40.07
CA GLN A 751 -9.14 30.65 38.99
C GLN A 751 -10.54 30.35 38.44
N ILE A 752 -10.87 29.07 38.21
CA ILE A 752 -12.19 28.65 37.71
C ILE A 752 -13.30 28.97 38.70
N GLN A 753 -13.07 28.84 40.02
CA GLN A 753 -14.05 29.25 41.03
C GLN A 753 -14.42 30.75 40.95
N LYS A 754 -13.53 31.59 40.43
CA LYS A 754 -13.76 33.03 40.25
C LYS A 754 -14.49 33.36 38.94
N LEU A 755 -14.57 32.42 38.00
CA LEU A 755 -15.26 32.61 36.72
C LEU A 755 -16.79 32.68 36.92
N LYS A 756 -17.42 33.61 36.18
CA LYS A 756 -18.88 33.76 36.15
C LYS A 756 -19.51 32.72 35.21
N GLY A 757 -20.76 32.34 35.47
CA GLY A 757 -21.59 31.53 34.59
C GLY A 757 -22.27 32.34 33.47
N PRO A 758 -23.30 31.77 32.80
CA PRO A 758 -24.01 32.40 31.70
C PRO A 758 -24.57 33.80 32.03
N PRO A 759 -24.63 34.73 31.05
CA PRO A 759 -25.45 35.92 31.18
C PRO A 759 -26.91 35.47 31.39
N ALA A 760 -27.56 35.97 32.44
CA ALA A 760 -28.91 35.61 32.93
C ALA A 760 -29.05 34.52 34.03
N THR A 761 -27.99 33.83 34.48
CA THR A 761 -28.07 32.96 35.68
C THR A 761 -27.09 33.39 36.79
N PRO A 762 -27.41 33.15 38.09
CA PRO A 762 -26.51 33.47 39.21
C PRO A 762 -25.37 32.44 39.39
N ASP A 763 -25.23 31.48 38.48
CA ASP A 763 -24.28 30.37 38.58
C ASP A 763 -22.83 30.90 38.52
N LYS A 764 -21.98 30.47 39.47
CA LYS A 764 -20.56 30.81 39.53
C LYS A 764 -19.70 29.57 39.70
N GLY A 765 -18.47 29.62 39.19
CA GLY A 765 -17.51 28.53 39.28
C GLY A 765 -18.08 27.21 38.73
N PHE A 766 -17.97 26.14 39.52
CA PHE A 766 -18.42 24.79 39.18
C PHE A 766 -19.95 24.62 39.06
N ALA A 767 -20.75 25.64 39.38
CA ALA A 767 -22.19 25.57 39.11
C ALA A 767 -22.51 25.69 37.61
N ALA A 768 -21.63 26.32 36.82
CA ALA A 768 -21.79 26.50 35.38
C ALA A 768 -21.23 25.31 34.58
N PRO A 769 -22.03 24.65 33.72
CA PRO A 769 -21.61 23.49 32.94
C PRO A 769 -20.36 23.72 32.08
N LEU A 770 -20.22 24.86 31.38
CA LEU A 770 -19.02 25.13 30.56
C LEU A 770 -17.75 25.35 31.38
N ASN A 771 -17.86 25.80 32.63
CA ASN A 771 -16.71 25.93 33.53
C ASN A 771 -16.22 24.55 34.02
N ILE A 772 -17.14 23.60 34.23
CA ILE A 772 -16.79 22.19 34.51
C ILE A 772 -16.09 21.58 33.29
N PHE A 773 -16.59 21.86 32.09
CA PHE A 773 -15.98 21.41 30.85
C PHE A 773 -14.54 21.94 30.72
N LEU A 774 -14.31 23.23 30.93
CA LEU A 774 -12.98 23.83 30.92
C LEU A 774 -12.03 23.15 31.92
N PHE A 775 -12.50 22.86 33.13
CA PHE A 775 -11.71 22.15 34.15
C PHE A 775 -11.26 20.76 33.68
N GLN A 776 -12.18 19.97 33.12
CA GLN A 776 -11.87 18.63 32.61
C GLN A 776 -10.92 18.68 31.41
N GLU A 777 -11.09 19.67 30.54
CA GLU A 777 -10.27 19.88 29.35
C GLU A 777 -8.82 20.24 29.72
N LEU A 778 -8.63 21.10 30.72
CA LEU A 778 -7.30 21.45 31.26
C LEU A 778 -6.60 20.23 31.89
N GLN A 779 -7.32 19.41 32.65
CA GLN A 779 -6.76 18.18 33.23
C GLN A 779 -6.28 17.20 32.14
N ARG A 780 -7.08 17.03 31.08
CA ARG A 780 -6.71 16.17 29.94
C ARG A 780 -5.49 16.70 29.20
N LEU A 781 -5.46 18.01 28.91
CA LEU A 781 -4.32 18.62 28.21
C LEU A 781 -3.04 18.52 29.05
N GLN A 782 -3.13 18.69 30.37
CA GLN A 782 -1.99 18.53 31.27
C GLN A 782 -1.41 17.11 31.24
N ASN A 783 -2.27 16.08 31.21
CA ASN A 783 -1.83 14.69 31.10
C ASN A 783 -1.05 14.46 29.79
N ILE A 784 -1.52 15.02 28.68
CA ILE A 784 -0.83 14.93 27.37
C ILE A 784 0.54 15.62 27.44
N ILE A 785 0.62 16.85 27.98
CA ILE A 785 1.87 17.59 28.15
C ILE A 785 2.88 16.79 28.98
N ALA A 786 2.43 16.15 30.05
CA ALA A 786 3.27 15.33 30.92
C ALA A 786 3.83 14.08 30.22
N ILE A 787 2.99 13.38 29.44
CA ILE A 787 3.40 12.19 28.65
C ILE A 787 4.48 12.59 27.64
N VAL A 788 4.22 13.62 26.83
CA VAL A 788 5.14 14.08 25.77
C VAL A 788 6.47 14.51 26.36
N ARG A 789 6.44 15.32 27.43
CA ARG A 789 7.67 15.79 28.08
C ARG A 789 8.49 14.65 28.67
N THR A 790 7.84 13.66 29.26
CA THR A 790 8.52 12.48 29.83
C THR A 790 9.13 11.63 28.73
N ASN A 791 8.39 11.37 27.65
CA ASN A 791 8.84 10.60 26.52
C ASN A 791 10.05 11.24 25.82
N LEU A 792 9.99 12.54 25.49
CA LEU A 792 11.10 13.28 24.87
C LEU A 792 12.37 13.27 25.73
N ARG A 793 12.22 13.37 27.06
CA ARG A 793 13.35 13.25 28.00
C ARG A 793 13.92 11.84 28.02
N SER A 794 13.08 10.80 28.03
CA SER A 794 13.51 9.40 28.02
C SER A 794 14.23 9.03 26.73
N VAL A 795 13.76 9.48 25.56
CA VAL A 795 14.42 9.25 24.27
C VAL A 795 15.79 9.92 24.24
N ALA A 796 15.88 11.20 24.61
CA ALA A 796 17.17 11.91 24.67
C ALA A 796 18.15 11.24 25.66
N ALA A 797 17.66 10.79 26.81
CA ALA A 797 18.44 10.11 27.83
C ALA A 797 18.89 8.70 27.41
N ALA A 798 18.08 7.98 26.64
CA ALA A 798 18.40 6.67 26.08
C ALA A 798 19.50 6.75 25.01
N ILE A 799 19.44 7.77 24.15
CA ILE A 799 20.51 8.06 23.17
C ILE A 799 21.83 8.37 23.88
N ASP A 800 21.79 9.08 25.01
CA ASP A 800 22.96 9.34 25.85
C ASP A 800 23.45 8.13 26.66
N GLY A 801 22.76 6.98 26.57
CA GLY A 801 23.11 5.76 27.30
C GLY A 801 22.84 5.82 28.80
N THR A 802 22.14 6.85 29.28
CA THR A 802 21.77 7.00 30.71
C THR A 802 20.55 6.15 31.08
N VAL A 803 19.70 5.83 30.10
CA VAL A 803 18.53 4.96 30.22
C VAL A 803 18.69 3.77 29.27
N VAL A 804 18.22 2.59 29.67
CA VAL A 804 18.26 1.39 28.84
C VAL A 804 17.32 1.54 27.65
N MET A 805 17.83 1.28 26.43
CA MET A 805 17.04 1.30 25.21
C MET A 805 16.00 0.16 25.22
N THR A 806 14.73 0.50 25.39
CA THR A 806 13.60 -0.44 25.27
C THR A 806 13.11 -0.50 23.83
N THR A 807 12.32 -1.53 23.49
CA THR A 807 11.70 -1.65 22.15
C THR A 807 10.77 -0.47 21.85
N GLU A 808 10.02 0.01 22.86
CA GLU A 808 9.13 1.17 22.73
C GLU A 808 9.91 2.45 22.42
N LEU A 809 11.02 2.71 23.12
CA LEU A 809 11.86 3.88 22.86
C LEU A 809 12.55 3.82 21.50
N MET A 810 12.90 2.62 21.03
CA MET A 810 13.45 2.41 19.70
C MET A 810 12.40 2.69 18.60
N GLU A 811 11.15 2.28 18.82
CA GLU A 811 10.04 2.64 17.93
C GLU A 811 9.77 4.16 17.94
N ASP A 812 9.75 4.79 19.11
CA ASP A 812 9.56 6.24 19.26
C ASP A 812 10.68 7.04 18.58
N LEU A 813 11.93 6.58 18.68
CA LEU A 813 13.06 7.16 17.95
C LEU A 813 12.81 7.09 16.44
N GLY A 814 12.35 5.94 15.93
CA GLY A 814 11.97 5.76 14.53
C GLY A 814 10.85 6.72 14.11
N TYR A 815 9.79 6.86 14.91
CA TYR A 815 8.69 7.80 14.61
C TYR A 815 9.17 9.25 14.57
N LEU A 816 10.01 9.67 15.52
CA LEU A 816 10.55 11.02 15.57
C LEU A 816 11.50 11.30 14.39
N PHE A 817 12.31 10.32 14.00
CA PHE A 817 13.17 10.42 12.82
C PHE A 817 12.36 10.58 11.53
N ASP A 818 11.27 9.83 11.39
CA ASP A 818 10.35 9.91 10.25
C ASP A 818 9.39 11.12 10.32
N ALA A 819 9.58 12.03 11.29
CA ALA A 819 8.72 13.20 11.57
C ALA A 819 7.23 12.85 11.81
N ARG A 820 6.96 11.63 12.31
CA ARG A 820 5.64 11.15 12.70
C ARG A 820 5.43 11.30 14.21
N VAL A 821 4.17 11.37 14.63
CA VAL A 821 3.81 11.46 16.05
C VAL A 821 3.94 10.07 16.71
N PRO A 822 4.68 9.92 17.81
CA PRO A 822 4.74 8.67 18.57
C PRO A 822 3.37 8.18 19.04
N ARG A 823 3.12 6.88 18.96
CA ARG A 823 1.80 6.27 19.27
C ARG A 823 1.37 6.51 20.72
N GLY A 824 2.32 6.52 21.65
CA GLY A 824 2.04 6.78 23.07
C GLY A 824 1.53 8.20 23.35
N TRP A 825 1.66 9.14 22.41
CA TRP A 825 1.13 10.50 22.57
C TRP A 825 -0.32 10.60 22.12
N THR A 826 -0.75 9.78 21.17
CA THR A 826 -2.11 9.80 20.61
C THR A 826 -3.03 8.82 21.31
N ASN A 827 -2.53 7.64 21.67
CA ASN A 827 -3.34 6.53 22.15
C ASN A 827 -2.84 6.01 23.49
N ASP A 828 -3.79 5.61 24.33
CA ASP A 828 -3.57 4.86 25.56
C ASP A 828 -3.19 3.39 25.23
N PRO A 829 -2.57 2.62 26.14
CA PRO A 829 -2.31 1.19 25.92
C PRO A 829 -3.59 0.37 25.63
N SER A 830 -4.76 0.88 26.03
CA SER A 830 -6.08 0.31 25.69
C SER A 830 -6.55 0.60 24.26
N GLY A 831 -5.83 1.43 23.49
CA GLY A 831 -6.23 1.91 22.17
C GLY A 831 -7.25 3.08 22.19
N ALA A 832 -7.56 3.62 23.37
CA ALA A 832 -8.36 4.82 23.52
C ALA A 832 -7.57 6.06 23.07
N GLU A 833 -8.26 7.02 22.46
CA GLU A 833 -7.64 8.27 21.99
C GLU A 833 -7.46 9.21 23.19
N ILE A 834 -6.22 9.60 23.46
CA ILE A 834 -5.88 10.57 24.52
C ILE A 834 -5.74 11.97 23.92
N SER A 835 -5.04 12.10 22.79
CA SER A 835 -4.82 13.37 22.09
C SER A 835 -5.35 13.33 20.65
N TRP A 836 -5.05 14.33 19.82
CA TRP A 836 -5.53 14.37 18.44
C TRP A 836 -4.60 13.66 17.45
N LEU A 837 -5.19 13.18 16.36
CA LEU A 837 -4.48 12.53 15.27
C LEU A 837 -3.98 13.57 14.27
N MET A 838 -2.69 13.57 13.98
CA MET A 838 -2.06 14.35 12.92
C MET A 838 -0.95 13.50 12.29
N PRO A 839 -0.79 13.50 10.96
CA PRO A 839 0.25 12.72 10.30
C PRO A 839 1.66 13.28 10.53
N ASN A 840 1.77 14.60 10.75
CA ASN A 840 3.04 15.31 10.91
C ASN A 840 3.25 15.77 12.36
N LEU A 841 4.45 15.50 12.90
CA LEU A 841 4.89 15.95 14.21
C LEU A 841 4.82 17.48 14.39
N GLY A 842 5.22 18.25 13.37
CA GLY A 842 5.23 19.73 13.44
C GLY A 842 3.82 20.32 13.54
N GLY A 843 2.88 19.78 12.76
CA GLY A 843 1.46 20.16 12.83
C GLY A 843 0.84 19.78 14.17
N TRP A 844 1.13 18.59 14.67
CA TRP A 844 0.68 18.15 15.99
C TRP A 844 1.17 19.06 17.11
N PHE A 845 2.46 19.42 17.10
CA PHE A 845 3.08 20.28 18.12
C PHE A 845 2.55 21.72 18.07
N THR A 846 2.38 22.28 16.88
CA THR A 846 1.76 23.61 16.71
C THR A 846 0.34 23.59 17.28
N GLY A 847 -0.44 22.56 16.95
CA GLY A 847 -1.76 22.35 17.51
C GLY A 847 -1.78 22.19 19.04
N LEU A 848 -0.73 21.65 19.66
CA LEU A 848 -0.61 21.58 21.13
C LEU A 848 -0.45 22.99 21.71
N THR A 849 0.42 23.81 21.13
CA THR A 849 0.66 25.18 21.57
C THR A 849 -0.58 26.07 21.40
N GLU A 850 -1.28 25.98 20.27
CA GLU A 850 -2.50 26.76 20.00
C GLU A 850 -3.65 26.38 20.93
N ARG A 851 -3.81 25.08 21.23
CA ARG A 851 -4.81 24.61 22.22
C ARG A 851 -4.50 25.10 23.62
N GLN A 852 -3.24 25.04 24.03
CA GLN A 852 -2.82 25.57 25.31
C GLN A 852 -3.10 27.08 25.39
N ALA A 853 -2.77 27.84 24.36
CA ALA A 853 -3.02 29.28 24.29
C ALA A 853 -4.51 29.60 24.36
N MET A 854 -5.36 28.85 23.64
CA MET A 854 -6.81 29.01 23.67
C MET A 854 -7.38 28.78 25.07
N LEU A 855 -7.02 27.67 25.72
CA LEU A 855 -7.51 27.35 27.06
C LEU A 855 -6.98 28.33 28.11
N ASN A 856 -5.73 28.76 27.99
CA ASN A 856 -5.15 29.75 28.90
C ASN A 856 -5.83 31.12 28.77
N ASN A 857 -6.13 31.55 27.53
CA ASN A 857 -6.90 32.77 27.29
C ASN A 857 -8.31 32.69 27.89
N TRP A 858 -8.98 31.54 27.76
CA TRP A 858 -10.28 31.32 28.39
C TRP A 858 -10.18 31.35 29.94
N LEU A 859 -9.12 30.78 30.50
CA LEU A 859 -8.88 30.76 31.95
C LEU A 859 -8.60 32.16 32.52
N GLU A 860 -7.78 32.97 31.85
CA GLU A 860 -7.37 34.31 32.31
C GLU A 860 -8.44 35.38 32.10
N ASN A 861 -9.05 35.42 30.91
CA ASN A 861 -9.96 36.51 30.51
C ASN A 861 -11.45 36.16 30.67
N GLY A 862 -11.77 34.88 30.89
CA GLY A 862 -13.13 34.40 31.07
C GLY A 862 -14.00 34.46 29.80
N ARG A 863 -15.27 34.02 29.93
CA ARG A 863 -16.23 33.91 28.80
C ARG A 863 -16.56 35.25 28.13
N GLY A 864 -16.52 36.37 28.86
CA GLY A 864 -16.94 37.68 28.34
C GLY A 864 -16.05 38.26 27.23
N VAL A 865 -14.86 37.69 27.01
CA VAL A 865 -13.90 38.10 25.97
C VAL A 865 -13.82 37.06 24.84
N MET A 866 -14.32 35.84 25.07
CA MET A 866 -14.32 34.74 24.11
C MET A 866 -15.50 34.87 23.15
N LYS A 867 -15.28 35.54 22.02
CA LYS A 867 -16.32 35.81 21.01
C LYS A 867 -16.72 34.59 20.17
N ALA A 868 -15.79 33.66 19.99
CA ALA A 868 -16.00 32.40 19.29
C ALA A 868 -15.02 31.34 19.79
N TYR A 869 -15.44 30.08 19.77
CA TYR A 869 -14.65 28.94 20.23
C TYR A 869 -14.13 28.12 19.06
N TRP A 870 -12.86 27.72 19.13
CA TRP A 870 -12.28 26.82 18.15
C TRP A 870 -12.68 25.38 18.47
N LEU A 871 -13.71 24.86 17.79
CA LEU A 871 -14.31 23.58 18.14
C LEU A 871 -13.31 22.42 18.07
N THR A 872 -12.35 22.53 17.15
CA THR A 872 -11.32 21.53 16.84
C THR A 872 -10.15 21.57 17.82
N GLY A 873 -10.07 22.64 18.62
CA GLY A 873 -9.11 22.79 19.71
C GLY A 873 -9.46 21.91 20.91
N PHE A 874 -10.72 21.51 21.08
CA PHE A 874 -11.14 20.68 22.20
C PHE A 874 -10.86 19.19 21.95
N THR A 875 -10.37 18.50 22.98
CA THR A 875 -10.27 17.04 23.05
C THR A 875 -11.66 16.41 23.05
N ASN A 876 -12.64 17.02 23.73
CA ASN A 876 -14.03 16.57 23.80
C ASN A 876 -15.05 17.63 23.31
N ALA A 877 -15.18 17.78 22.00
CA ALA A 877 -16.14 18.71 21.40
C ALA A 877 -17.62 18.41 21.75
N GLN A 878 -17.99 17.13 21.90
CA GLN A 878 -19.36 16.73 22.32
C GLN A 878 -19.69 17.20 23.73
N GLY A 879 -18.71 17.14 24.65
CA GLY A 879 -18.84 17.66 26.00
C GLY A 879 -19.12 19.16 26.03
N PHE A 880 -18.46 19.93 25.15
CA PHE A 880 -18.72 21.36 24.98
C PHE A 880 -20.15 21.63 24.53
N LEU A 881 -20.64 20.94 23.49
CA LEU A 881 -22.00 21.10 22.97
C LEU A 881 -23.06 20.69 24.01
N THR A 882 -22.79 19.65 24.78
CA THR A 882 -23.67 19.22 25.87
C THR A 882 -23.71 20.24 27.00
N GLY A 883 -22.56 20.80 27.38
CA GLY A 883 -22.47 21.87 28.36
C GLY A 883 -23.23 23.12 27.92
N MET A 884 -23.08 23.53 26.66
CA MET A 884 -23.84 24.62 26.06
C MET A 884 -25.35 24.34 26.09
N ARG A 885 -25.78 23.15 25.67
CA ARG A 885 -27.19 22.74 25.71
C ARG A 885 -27.77 22.82 27.12
N GLN A 886 -27.04 22.33 28.13
CA GLN A 886 -27.45 22.41 29.53
C GLN A 886 -27.59 23.86 30.01
N GLU A 887 -26.72 24.77 29.56
CA GLU A 887 -26.82 26.20 29.90
C GLU A 887 -28.06 26.84 29.28
N VAL A 888 -28.32 26.60 27.99
CA VAL A 888 -29.51 27.13 27.31
C VAL A 888 -30.79 26.59 27.97
N THR A 889 -30.86 25.30 28.29
CA THR A 889 -32.00 24.73 29.02
C THR A 889 -32.20 25.38 30.40
N ARG A 890 -31.11 25.75 31.09
CA ARG A 890 -31.20 26.45 32.40
C ARG A 890 -31.64 27.91 32.25
N GLN A 891 -31.25 28.61 31.18
CA GLN A 891 -31.73 29.96 30.87
C GLN A 891 -33.26 29.95 30.61
N HIS A 892 -33.75 28.95 29.88
CA HIS A 892 -35.19 28.74 29.61
C HIS A 892 -35.93 27.95 30.70
N LYS A 893 -35.41 27.92 31.94
CA LYS A 893 -36.12 27.25 33.06
C LYS A 893 -37.51 27.83 33.31
N LYS A 894 -37.73 29.11 32.98
CA LYS A 894 -39.05 29.77 33.07
C LYS A 894 -40.05 29.21 32.04
N ASP A 895 -39.55 28.72 30.91
CA ASP A 895 -40.34 28.20 29.79
C ASP A 895 -40.56 26.68 29.88
N GLN A 896 -40.16 26.04 31.01
CA GLN A 896 -40.33 24.61 31.29
C GLN A 896 -39.65 23.68 30.27
N TRP A 897 -38.53 24.08 29.67
CA TRP A 897 -37.77 23.20 28.77
C TRP A 897 -37.14 22.04 29.52
N ALA A 898 -37.40 20.82 29.04
CA ALA A 898 -36.71 19.61 29.48
C ALA A 898 -35.49 19.33 28.58
N LEU A 899 -34.37 18.88 29.18
CA LEU A 899 -33.14 18.60 28.43
C LEU A 899 -33.34 17.55 27.32
N ASP A 900 -34.27 16.61 27.51
CA ASP A 900 -34.58 15.54 26.56
C ASP A 900 -35.33 16.05 25.32
N GLU A 901 -36.05 17.17 25.42
CA GLU A 901 -36.82 17.76 24.31
C GLU A 901 -36.01 18.76 23.48
N VAL A 902 -34.81 19.13 23.96
CA VAL A 902 -33.96 20.16 23.38
C VAL A 902 -32.91 19.54 22.45
N ILE A 903 -32.89 20.01 21.20
CA ILE A 903 -31.97 19.60 20.14
C ILE A 903 -31.07 20.78 19.79
N SER A 904 -29.80 20.52 19.45
CA SER A 904 -28.89 21.55 18.96
C SER A 904 -29.37 22.12 17.63
N HIS A 905 -29.44 23.44 17.54
CA HIS A 905 -29.74 24.19 16.33
C HIS A 905 -28.51 24.98 15.90
N THR A 906 -28.28 25.06 14.60
CA THR A 906 -27.09 25.70 14.03
C THR A 906 -27.47 26.64 12.90
N GLU A 907 -26.88 27.82 12.92
CA GLU A 907 -27.00 28.81 11.87
C GLU A 907 -25.61 29.23 11.38
N VAL A 908 -25.40 29.24 10.07
CA VAL A 908 -24.14 29.69 9.48
C VAL A 908 -24.17 31.21 9.37
N LEU A 909 -23.20 31.89 9.99
CA LEU A 909 -23.09 33.34 9.94
C LEU A 909 -22.41 33.79 8.62
N PRO A 910 -22.72 34.99 8.11
CA PRO A 910 -22.11 35.49 6.87
C PRO A 910 -20.68 36.04 7.06
N TYR A 911 -20.14 36.01 8.29
CA TYR A 911 -18.85 36.63 8.64
C TYR A 911 -17.88 35.62 9.28
N ASP A 912 -16.58 35.86 9.08
CA ASP A 912 -15.50 35.10 9.73
C ASP A 912 -15.26 35.61 11.18
N MET A 913 -14.49 34.83 11.97
CA MET A 913 -14.19 35.11 13.38
C MET A 913 -13.79 36.56 13.66
N GLU A 914 -12.92 37.14 12.82
CA GLU A 914 -12.36 38.48 13.01
C GLU A 914 -13.41 39.60 13.02
N ARG A 915 -14.56 39.37 12.39
CA ARG A 915 -15.64 40.36 12.25
C ARG A 915 -16.71 40.21 13.34
N ILE A 916 -16.62 39.19 14.19
CA ILE A 916 -17.53 39.01 15.32
C ILE A 916 -17.20 40.06 16.39
N ARG A 917 -18.20 40.86 16.76
CA ARG A 917 -18.02 41.96 17.74
C ARG A 917 -18.64 41.66 19.09
N GLU A 918 -19.73 40.91 19.13
CA GLU A 918 -20.53 40.67 20.33
C GLU A 918 -20.54 39.19 20.71
N VAL A 919 -20.61 38.92 22.02
CA VAL A 919 -20.81 37.57 22.57
C VAL A 919 -22.32 37.29 22.57
N PRO A 920 -22.79 36.13 22.08
CA PRO A 920 -24.21 35.81 22.08
C PRO A 920 -24.79 35.76 23.50
N GLU A 921 -26.02 36.26 23.69
CA GLU A 921 -26.75 36.15 24.98
C GLU A 921 -27.16 34.70 25.27
N GLU A 922 -27.60 33.98 24.24
CA GLU A 922 -27.95 32.56 24.24
C GLU A 922 -27.12 31.81 23.19
N GLY A 923 -26.68 30.60 23.50
CA GLY A 923 -25.81 29.82 22.60
C GLY A 923 -24.35 30.28 22.56
N GLN A 924 -23.61 29.80 21.55
CA GLN A 924 -22.18 30.07 21.36
C GLN A 924 -21.79 30.09 19.87
N ASN A 925 -20.83 30.95 19.50
CA ASN A 925 -20.21 30.91 18.18
C ASN A 925 -19.05 29.92 18.15
N ILE A 926 -18.97 29.12 17.10
CA ILE A 926 -17.87 28.20 16.83
C ILE A 926 -17.19 28.54 15.49
N TRP A 927 -15.91 28.19 15.39
CA TRP A 927 -15.15 28.31 14.14
C TRP A 927 -14.16 27.15 14.00
N GLY A 928 -13.56 27.05 12.80
CA GLY A 928 -12.57 26.03 12.46
C GLY A 928 -13.16 24.79 11.79
N LEU A 929 -14.37 24.86 11.24
CA LEU A 929 -14.94 23.78 10.46
C LEU A 929 -14.62 23.96 8.97
N PHE A 930 -14.43 22.84 8.28
CA PHE A 930 -14.21 22.77 6.84
C PHE A 930 -15.30 21.92 6.20
N ILE A 931 -15.76 22.32 5.02
CA ILE A 931 -16.70 21.53 4.22
C ILE A 931 -15.96 20.70 3.18
N GLU A 932 -16.31 19.43 3.10
CA GLU A 932 -15.81 18.46 2.12
C GLU A 932 -16.97 17.99 1.23
N GLY A 933 -16.72 17.84 -0.07
CA GLY A 933 -17.72 17.41 -1.06
C GLY A 933 -18.70 18.50 -1.53
N GLY A 934 -18.57 19.71 -0.99
CA GLY A 934 -19.29 20.91 -1.44
C GLY A 934 -18.54 22.19 -1.05
N ARG A 935 -19.15 23.35 -1.33
CA ARG A 935 -18.71 24.65 -0.81
C ARG A 935 -19.90 25.42 -0.23
N TRP A 936 -19.63 26.33 0.70
CA TRP A 936 -20.65 27.26 1.17
C TRP A 936 -20.55 28.59 0.40
N SER A 937 -21.61 28.94 -0.34
CA SER A 937 -21.70 30.24 -1.02
C SER A 937 -22.06 31.32 0.00
N ARG A 938 -21.15 32.27 0.22
CA ARG A 938 -21.36 33.41 1.13
C ARG A 938 -22.41 34.39 0.61
N GLN A 939 -22.58 34.48 -0.71
CA GLN A 939 -23.53 35.42 -1.33
C GLN A 939 -24.97 34.90 -1.22
N ASP A 940 -25.15 33.61 -1.50
CA ASP A 940 -26.47 32.99 -1.56
C ASP A 940 -26.87 32.29 -0.25
N ASN A 941 -25.95 32.21 0.71
CA ASN A 941 -26.10 31.55 2.00
C ASN A 941 -26.61 30.10 1.88
N ARG A 942 -26.04 29.33 0.97
CA ARG A 942 -26.44 27.96 0.61
C ARG A 942 -25.24 27.08 0.24
N ILE A 943 -25.44 25.76 0.24
CA ILE A 943 -24.46 24.80 -0.29
C ILE A 943 -24.43 24.88 -1.82
N GLU A 944 -23.23 24.88 -2.39
CA GLU A 944 -22.95 24.76 -3.82
C GLU A 944 -21.90 23.66 -4.09
N GLU A 945 -21.73 23.29 -5.36
CA GLU A 945 -20.72 22.31 -5.77
C GLU A 945 -19.29 22.83 -5.47
N SER A 946 -18.38 21.92 -5.16
CA SER A 946 -16.98 22.26 -4.87
C SER A 946 -16.28 22.85 -6.10
N GLU A 947 -15.35 23.78 -5.86
CA GLU A 947 -14.45 24.23 -6.93
C GLU A 947 -13.50 23.08 -7.31
N PRO A 948 -13.18 22.91 -8.62
CA PRO A 948 -12.19 21.94 -9.04
C PRO A 948 -10.89 22.08 -8.25
N LYS A 949 -10.30 20.95 -7.83
CA LYS A 949 -9.00 20.85 -7.13
C LYS A 949 -8.94 21.42 -5.72
N LYS A 950 -10.03 21.99 -5.20
CA LYS A 950 -10.16 22.36 -3.78
C LYS A 950 -10.99 21.31 -3.05
N LEU A 951 -10.31 20.48 -2.26
CA LEU A 951 -10.93 19.38 -1.51
C LEU A 951 -11.73 19.89 -0.30
N PHE A 952 -11.11 20.79 0.47
CA PHE A 952 -11.69 21.38 1.67
C PHE A 952 -11.87 22.88 1.49
N THR A 953 -13.03 23.39 1.88
CA THR A 953 -13.29 24.84 1.94
C THR A 953 -13.57 25.23 3.38
N SER A 954 -12.97 26.32 3.86
CA SER A 954 -13.23 26.82 5.22
C SER A 954 -14.67 27.35 5.34
N MET A 955 -15.37 26.91 6.37
CA MET A 955 -16.69 27.42 6.71
C MET A 955 -16.58 28.75 7.47
N PRO A 956 -17.52 29.69 7.27
CA PRO A 956 -17.68 30.85 8.13
C PRO A 956 -17.94 30.46 9.59
N ALA A 957 -17.96 31.45 10.48
CA ALA A 957 -18.36 31.21 11.87
C ALA A 957 -19.79 30.67 11.92
N ILE A 958 -20.03 29.70 12.80
CA ILE A 958 -21.32 29.04 12.96
C ILE A 958 -21.84 29.38 14.36
N PHE A 959 -23.08 29.85 14.42
CA PHE A 959 -23.79 30.04 15.67
C PHE A 959 -24.48 28.74 16.05
N VAL A 960 -24.23 28.26 17.28
CA VAL A 960 -24.85 27.04 17.82
C VAL A 960 -25.68 27.41 19.03
N THR A 961 -26.95 27.05 18.99
CA THR A 961 -27.91 27.20 20.08
C THR A 961 -28.69 25.91 20.29
N ALA A 962 -29.68 25.92 21.18
CA ALA A 962 -30.53 24.77 21.46
C ALA A 962 -32.00 25.17 21.36
N THR A 963 -32.81 24.36 20.67
CA THR A 963 -34.24 24.63 20.42
C THR A 963 -35.07 23.36 20.57
N THR A 964 -36.39 23.48 20.72
CA THR A 964 -37.27 22.29 20.79
C THR A 964 -37.45 21.64 19.42
N ALA A 965 -37.70 20.32 19.41
CA ALA A 965 -37.95 19.57 18.16
C ALA A 965 -39.17 20.07 17.35
N ARG A 966 -40.13 20.72 18.02
CA ARG A 966 -41.33 21.30 17.38
C ARG A 966 -41.00 22.57 16.62
N ASP A 967 -40.23 23.47 17.25
CA ASP A 967 -39.81 24.74 16.64
C ASP A 967 -38.88 24.51 15.45
N LEU A 968 -38.02 23.49 15.56
CA LEU A 968 -37.13 23.07 14.48
C LEU A 968 -37.89 22.64 13.21
N LYS A 969 -39.00 21.91 13.37
CA LYS A 969 -39.86 21.51 12.24
C LYS A 969 -40.57 22.71 11.60
N ALA A 970 -41.00 23.69 12.41
CA ALA A 970 -41.62 24.92 11.91
C ALA A 970 -40.63 25.77 11.10
N MET A 971 -39.34 25.79 11.48
CA MET A 971 -38.28 26.49 10.76
C MET A 971 -37.79 25.77 9.49
N GLY A 972 -38.19 24.52 9.26
CA GLY A 972 -37.72 23.70 8.12
C GLY A 972 -38.00 24.30 6.74
N LEU A 973 -39.05 25.13 6.60
CA LEU A 973 -39.39 25.85 5.37
C LEU A 973 -38.37 26.93 4.99
N ASN A 974 -37.59 27.44 5.95
CA ASN A 974 -36.58 28.49 5.71
C ASN A 974 -35.33 27.95 5.00
N TYR A 975 -35.18 26.63 4.90
CA TYR A 975 -33.98 25.96 4.38
C TYR A 975 -34.08 25.56 2.90
N GLY A 976 -35.22 25.79 2.24
CA GLY A 976 -35.44 25.52 0.82
C GLY A 976 -36.71 24.70 0.52
N PRO A 977 -37.04 24.48 -0.77
CA PRO A 977 -38.27 23.81 -1.21
C PRO A 977 -38.34 22.33 -0.82
N HIS A 978 -37.18 21.70 -0.56
CA HIS A 978 -37.07 20.28 -0.20
C HIS A 978 -36.62 20.05 1.26
N GLY A 979 -36.59 21.11 2.08
CA GLY A 979 -36.11 21.06 3.47
C GLY A 979 -34.58 21.11 3.61
N PRO A 980 -34.06 21.13 4.86
CA PRO A 980 -32.63 21.23 5.13
C PRO A 980 -31.87 19.96 4.76
N TYR A 981 -30.61 20.12 4.37
CA TYR A 981 -29.66 19.01 4.29
C TYR A 981 -29.05 18.79 5.68
N ASN A 982 -29.26 17.59 6.24
CA ASN A 982 -28.69 17.20 7.52
C ASN A 982 -27.28 16.65 7.32
N THR A 983 -26.26 17.48 7.55
CA THR A 983 -24.85 17.13 7.35
C THR A 983 -24.21 16.63 8.65
N ALA A 984 -23.31 15.65 8.55
CA ALA A 984 -22.53 15.16 9.67
C ALA A 984 -21.28 16.02 9.90
N VAL A 985 -20.95 16.30 11.16
CA VAL A 985 -19.73 17.01 11.56
C VAL A 985 -18.77 16.02 12.21
N TYR A 986 -17.63 15.74 11.59
CA TYR A 986 -16.61 14.82 12.09
C TYR A 986 -15.41 15.56 12.66
N LYS A 987 -14.71 14.90 13.59
CA LYS A 987 -13.43 15.39 14.14
C LYS A 987 -12.29 15.32 13.11
N TYR A 988 -12.25 14.25 12.33
CA TYR A 988 -11.22 13.97 11.32
C TYR A 988 -11.86 13.61 9.97
N PRO A 989 -11.11 13.64 8.86
CA PRO A 989 -11.57 13.12 7.56
C PRO A 989 -11.88 11.61 7.58
N LYS A 990 -11.43 10.89 8.61
CA LYS A 990 -11.86 9.51 8.88
C LYS A 990 -13.29 9.52 9.43
N ARG A 991 -14.27 9.29 8.54
CA ARG A 991 -15.70 9.30 8.87
C ARG A 991 -16.08 7.98 9.53
N ASN A 992 -16.23 7.99 10.84
CA ASN A 992 -16.80 6.87 11.60
C ASN A 992 -17.66 7.41 12.75
N ASP A 993 -18.52 6.58 13.31
CA ASP A 993 -19.39 6.98 14.43
C ASP A 993 -18.60 7.47 15.66
N ARG A 994 -17.41 6.91 15.90
CA ARG A 994 -16.50 7.34 16.99
C ARG A 994 -16.05 8.80 16.87
N TYR A 995 -15.90 9.33 15.67
CA TYR A 995 -15.44 10.69 15.40
C TYR A 995 -16.57 11.65 15.02
N LEU A 996 -17.83 11.18 15.00
CA LEU A 996 -18.99 12.03 14.78
C LEU A 996 -19.20 12.95 15.99
N ILE A 997 -19.11 14.26 15.78
CA ILE A 997 -19.34 15.24 16.84
C ILE A 997 -20.84 15.48 17.01
N PHE A 998 -21.51 15.92 15.95
CA PHE A 998 -22.95 16.17 15.92
C PHE A 998 -23.44 16.31 14.47
N ARG A 999 -24.75 16.54 14.27
CA ARG A 999 -25.33 16.83 12.95
C ARG A 999 -25.76 18.28 12.85
N MET A 1000 -25.53 18.88 11.69
CA MET A 1000 -25.77 20.29 11.38
C MET A 1000 -26.78 20.42 10.24
N MET A 1001 -27.69 21.38 10.33
CA MET A 1001 -28.66 21.63 9.24
C MET A 1001 -28.13 22.72 8.31
N LEU A 1002 -28.03 22.40 7.03
CA LEU A 1002 -27.57 23.31 5.98
C LEU A 1002 -28.67 23.62 4.98
N ARG A 1003 -28.65 24.85 4.45
CA ARG A 1003 -29.59 25.35 3.44
C ARG A 1003 -29.24 24.83 2.05
N THR A 1004 -30.24 24.35 1.31
CA THR A 1004 -30.08 23.77 -0.03
C THR A 1004 -31.26 24.09 -0.96
N GLU A 1005 -30.97 24.30 -2.24
CA GLU A 1005 -31.99 24.39 -3.30
C GLU A 1005 -32.22 23.03 -3.98
N LEU A 1006 -31.17 22.23 -4.10
CA LEU A 1006 -31.24 20.88 -4.67
C LEU A 1006 -31.85 19.89 -3.69
N HIS A 1007 -32.42 18.81 -4.21
CA HIS A 1007 -32.94 17.72 -3.40
C HIS A 1007 -31.84 17.14 -2.49
N PRO A 1008 -32.10 16.88 -1.19
CA PRO A 1008 -31.08 16.38 -0.25
C PRO A 1008 -30.34 15.11 -0.70
N TYR A 1009 -30.97 14.27 -1.52
CA TYR A 1009 -30.34 13.08 -2.11
C TYR A 1009 -29.09 13.41 -2.93
N HIS A 1010 -29.05 14.57 -3.59
CA HIS A 1010 -27.86 15.04 -4.31
C HIS A 1010 -26.65 15.13 -3.39
N TRP A 1011 -26.80 15.82 -2.26
CA TRP A 1011 -25.72 16.04 -1.29
C TRP A 1011 -25.37 14.77 -0.50
N LYS A 1012 -26.35 13.89 -0.24
CA LYS A 1012 -26.08 12.56 0.33
C LYS A 1012 -25.18 11.74 -0.60
N LEU A 1013 -25.50 11.69 -1.90
CA LEU A 1013 -24.68 10.97 -2.88
C LEU A 1013 -23.28 11.57 -3.02
N ARG A 1014 -23.16 12.90 -2.98
CA ARG A 1014 -21.87 13.62 -2.97
C ARG A 1014 -21.03 13.36 -1.73
N GLY A 1015 -21.65 12.85 -0.66
CA GLY A 1015 -21.00 12.60 0.63
C GLY A 1015 -20.56 13.89 1.30
N VAL A 1016 -21.39 14.94 1.26
CA VAL A 1016 -21.05 16.24 1.88
C VAL A 1016 -21.00 16.11 3.40
N CYS A 1017 -19.85 16.44 3.98
CA CYS A 1017 -19.70 16.50 5.42
C CYS A 1017 -18.90 17.73 5.85
N LEU A 1018 -18.99 18.02 7.14
CA LEU A 1018 -18.09 18.97 7.79
C LEU A 1018 -17.02 18.22 8.56
N VAL A 1019 -15.79 18.69 8.47
CA VAL A 1019 -14.65 18.16 9.23
C VAL A 1019 -14.01 19.27 10.03
N ALA A 1020 -13.59 18.94 11.25
CA ALA A 1020 -12.85 19.84 12.13
C ALA A 1020 -11.36 19.92 11.72
N GLN A 1021 -10.82 18.90 11.07
CA GLN A 1021 -9.43 18.88 10.62
C GLN A 1021 -9.35 18.38 9.18
N THR A 1022 -8.38 18.90 8.42
CA THR A 1022 -8.22 18.59 6.99
C THR A 1022 -7.19 17.49 6.72
N GLU A 1023 -6.39 17.12 7.72
CA GLU A 1023 -5.32 16.11 7.63
C GLU A 1023 -5.55 14.93 8.59
#